data_AF-A0A9P4W6B0-F1
#
_entry.id   AF-A0A9P4W6B0-F1
#
_cell.length_a   1.000
_cell.length_b   1.000
_cell.length_c   1.000
_cell.angle_alpha   90.00
_cell.angle_beta   90.00
_cell.angle_gamma   90.00
#
_symmetry.space_group_name_H-M   'P 1'
#
loop_
_entity.id
_entity.type
_entity.pdbx_description
1 polymer ?
#
loop_
_entity_poly.entity_id
_entity_poly.type
_entity_poly.pdbx_seq_one_letter_code
_entity_poly.pdbx_strand_id
1 'polypeptide(L)'
;MSVPLIFLQSPVGRPHAANNSYVTQEEQRFITQRNYEKAFERLRREEEVKHRVKAEQKRRKKEGKAKEKARVKAEAETHTPKPKKTKTQRLKTLVHGLPGSVGSAPSADLPAGTIPAVSSKDQLTPEQQDQKENIREAKKKAHQQRKAQREEKREAKKKIRQQQKEQHKEKREVKRKEHQQRKEQRKEKRKEQREAKEQARQGQKEHYIVYQKQNPAQDDTPFRKALKDAAKQQKKASKGGKKSLKAVDPRLEKWELTVGIEIHAELNTARKLFSSAATSVSEAPNTHASLFDTAFPGSQPQFQKETLLPALRAALAFDCTIQPRSSFDRKHYFYQDQPNGYQITQYYEPFAKDGYITLYAHDFPAGSVPEDVPIRIGIKQVQMEQDTAKTVQQPPSTHLLDFNRVSHPLIEIITLPHIHDPLVAAACVRKIQTILKTVDACTAGMEMGGLRADVNVSVRERGKASQEGLSYSGVSGLGQRTEIKNLASVKAVEDAIVAERDRQIELIEGGGVVEGETRGWTVGSKTTKRLRGKEGEIDYRYMPDPDIAPVFIAQDLIAHLRTNLPTLPDRVVDVLVKRYGLSTKDAGTLLSFDNGGRLEYYFEVTNQLARARSVKPSDAEFPIIGKAVGNWVLMELGSLYKDEDWSDSRVSPEVLVSIVGQLLQKRITSRSAKKLLAAKFEGEERTVEQLIDDYNMILKPLSPAEYRDLAQSLLVEKPDMVRDIVEKGQDKKVKWFVGQMMARSAEGTVEADVAEHTLLQLLPKKA
;
A
#
# COMPACT_ATOMS: atom_id res chain seq x y z
N MET A 1 5.29 43.78 -13.68
CA MET A 1 6.13 43.06 -14.67
C MET A 1 5.59 41.65 -14.80
N SER A 2 5.50 41.10 -16.01
CA SER A 2 4.94 39.76 -16.23
C SER A 2 6.00 38.67 -15.96
N VAL A 3 5.60 37.58 -15.30
CA VAL A 3 6.38 36.35 -15.16
C VAL A 3 5.49 35.22 -15.68
N PRO A 4 5.93 34.41 -16.66
CA PRO A 4 5.03 33.52 -17.37
C PRO A 4 4.57 32.35 -16.50
N LEU A 5 3.25 32.12 -16.47
CA LEU A 5 2.71 30.81 -16.10
C LEU A 5 3.18 29.80 -17.15
N ILE A 6 4.11 28.92 -16.76
CA ILE A 6 4.41 27.71 -17.53
C ILE A 6 3.24 26.75 -17.28
N PHE A 7 2.16 26.93 -18.04
CA PHE A 7 1.18 25.88 -18.25
C PHE A 7 1.91 24.67 -18.83
N LEU A 8 1.91 23.57 -18.09
CA LEU A 8 2.03 22.26 -18.72
C LEU A 8 0.77 22.05 -19.55
N GLN A 9 0.82 22.45 -20.82
CA GLN A 9 -0.18 22.07 -21.80
C GLN A 9 -0.30 20.55 -21.77
N SER A 10 -1.46 20.06 -21.32
CA SER A 10 -1.78 18.64 -21.40
C SER A 10 -1.60 18.19 -22.85
N PRO A 11 -0.90 17.07 -23.13
CA PRO A 11 -0.83 16.50 -24.47
C PRO A 11 -2.17 15.82 -24.80
N VAL A 12 -3.23 16.62 -24.91
CA VAL A 12 -4.51 16.22 -25.47
C VAL A 12 -4.30 16.09 -26.97
N GLY A 13 -3.79 14.92 -27.38
CA GLY A 13 -4.15 14.39 -28.68
C GLY A 13 -5.67 14.44 -28.78
N ARG A 14 -6.18 15.09 -29.84
CA ARG A 14 -7.63 15.36 -29.99
C ARG A 14 -8.40 14.06 -29.72
N PRO A 15 -9.45 14.06 -28.87
CA PRO A 15 -10.31 12.89 -28.77
C PRO A 15 -10.87 12.61 -30.17
N HIS A 16 -10.58 11.43 -30.72
CA HIS A 16 -11.30 10.96 -31.91
C HIS A 16 -12.76 10.77 -31.50
N ALA A 17 -13.62 11.62 -32.05
CA ALA A 17 -15.01 11.67 -31.67
C ALA A 17 -15.79 10.48 -32.28
N ALA A 18 -16.80 10.03 -31.51
CA ALA A 18 -17.83 9.06 -31.85
C ALA A 18 -17.47 7.55 -31.86
N ASN A 19 -18.46 6.79 -31.40
CA ASN A 19 -18.74 5.37 -31.70
C ASN A 19 -17.71 4.30 -31.28
N ASN A 20 -17.60 4.05 -29.97
CA ASN A 20 -17.20 2.74 -29.45
C ASN A 20 -18.08 2.33 -28.26
N SER A 21 -19.25 1.74 -28.55
CA SER A 21 -20.38 1.47 -27.64
C SER A 21 -20.15 0.38 -26.58
N TYR A 22 -18.89 0.11 -26.22
CA TYR A 22 -18.49 -1.01 -25.37
C TYR A 22 -17.92 -0.55 -24.01
N VAL A 23 -17.38 0.67 -23.94
CA VAL A 23 -16.71 1.21 -22.74
C VAL A 23 -17.48 2.45 -22.25
N THR A 24 -17.96 2.42 -21.02
CA THR A 24 -18.65 3.55 -20.38
C THR A 24 -17.68 4.62 -19.88
N GLN A 25 -18.19 5.80 -19.50
CA GLN A 25 -17.38 6.80 -18.83
C GLN A 25 -16.77 6.32 -17.51
N GLU A 26 -17.42 5.41 -16.77
CA GLU A 26 -16.89 4.88 -15.50
C GLU A 26 -15.66 3.99 -15.76
N GLU A 27 -15.74 3.07 -16.74
CA GLU A 27 -14.59 2.28 -17.20
C GLU A 27 -13.48 3.14 -17.81
N GLN A 28 -13.83 4.13 -18.64
CA GLN A 28 -12.86 5.07 -19.20
C GLN A 28 -12.15 5.87 -18.12
N ARG A 29 -12.84 6.32 -17.06
CA ARG A 29 -12.22 7.02 -15.92
C ARG A 29 -11.23 6.13 -15.18
N PHE A 30 -11.60 4.88 -14.87
CA PHE A 30 -10.70 3.93 -14.19
C PHE A 30 -9.42 3.66 -15.01
N ILE A 31 -9.58 3.32 -16.29
CA ILE A 31 -8.45 3.04 -17.21
C ILE A 31 -7.59 4.31 -17.42
N THR A 32 -8.21 5.48 -17.58
CA THR A 32 -7.50 6.75 -17.80
C THR A 32 -6.73 7.21 -16.56
N GLN A 33 -7.35 7.11 -15.36
CA GLN A 33 -6.69 7.40 -14.09
C GLN A 33 -5.41 6.58 -13.95
N ARG A 34 -5.47 5.27 -14.16
CA ARG A 34 -4.29 4.43 -13.97
C ARG A 34 -3.25 4.60 -15.08
N ASN A 35 -3.65 4.98 -16.29
CA ASN A 35 -2.69 5.43 -17.30
C ASN A 35 -1.95 6.71 -16.86
N TYR A 36 -2.61 7.63 -16.13
CA TYR A 36 -1.91 8.73 -15.46
C TYR A 36 -1.02 8.26 -14.30
N GLU A 37 -1.46 7.33 -13.45
CA GLU A 37 -0.63 6.78 -12.35
C GLU A 37 0.64 6.08 -12.90
N LYS A 38 0.50 5.22 -13.92
CA LYS A 38 1.60 4.57 -14.64
C LYS A 38 2.55 5.61 -15.25
N ALA A 39 2.02 6.67 -15.85
CA ALA A 39 2.82 7.78 -16.39
C ALA A 39 3.53 8.58 -15.27
N PHE A 40 2.88 8.78 -14.12
CA PHE A 40 3.44 9.54 -13.00
C PHE A 40 4.50 8.74 -12.24
N GLU A 41 4.30 7.44 -12.02
CA GLU A 41 5.35 6.52 -11.53
C GLU A 41 6.55 6.50 -12.48
N ARG A 42 6.30 6.41 -13.79
CA ARG A 42 7.37 6.47 -14.80
C ARG A 42 8.13 7.80 -14.72
N LEU A 43 7.42 8.93 -14.63
CA LEU A 43 8.04 10.25 -14.47
C LEU A 43 8.86 10.34 -13.17
N ARG A 44 8.35 9.83 -12.04
CA ARG A 44 9.09 9.72 -10.76
C ARG A 44 10.38 8.89 -10.92
N ARG A 45 10.29 7.69 -11.49
CA ARG A 45 11.45 6.82 -11.74
C ARG A 45 12.46 7.49 -12.69
N GLU A 46 11.99 8.17 -13.72
CA GLU A 46 12.84 8.94 -14.62
C GLU A 46 13.50 10.15 -13.93
N GLU A 47 12.79 10.89 -13.06
CA GLU A 47 13.33 11.97 -12.22
C GLU A 47 14.42 11.45 -11.26
N GLU A 48 14.17 10.33 -10.57
CA GLU A 48 15.15 9.68 -9.69
C GLU A 48 16.40 9.24 -10.45
N VAL A 49 16.23 8.66 -11.64
CA VAL A 49 17.35 8.29 -12.53
C VAL A 49 18.09 9.54 -13.00
N LYS A 50 17.39 10.60 -13.44
CA LYS A 50 17.98 11.90 -13.80
C LYS A 50 18.76 12.49 -12.62
N HIS A 51 18.26 12.36 -11.38
CA HIS A 51 18.94 12.84 -10.18
C HIS A 51 20.19 12.01 -9.82
N ARG A 52 20.10 10.67 -9.87
CA ARG A 52 21.25 9.76 -9.68
C ARG A 52 22.34 10.00 -10.71
N VAL A 53 21.98 10.18 -11.99
CA VAL A 53 22.93 10.48 -13.08
C VAL A 53 23.58 11.86 -12.86
N LYS A 54 22.82 12.90 -12.52
CA LYS A 54 23.37 14.23 -12.16
C LYS A 54 24.33 14.14 -10.96
N ALA A 55 23.97 13.37 -9.93
CA ALA A 55 24.81 13.16 -8.75
C ALA A 55 26.12 12.44 -9.09
N GLU A 56 26.08 11.39 -9.90
CA GLU A 56 27.30 10.67 -10.31
C GLU A 56 28.17 11.49 -11.26
N GLN A 57 27.61 12.20 -12.23
CA GLN A 57 28.36 13.15 -13.07
C GLN A 57 29.08 14.21 -12.21
N LYS A 58 28.41 14.73 -11.17
CA LYS A 58 28.96 15.68 -10.19
C LYS A 58 30.08 15.04 -9.34
N ARG A 59 30.02 13.71 -9.10
CA ARG A 59 31.08 12.93 -8.45
C ARG A 59 32.28 12.71 -9.38
N ARG A 60 32.06 12.22 -10.61
CA ARG A 60 33.09 12.02 -11.64
C ARG A 60 33.83 13.34 -11.97
N LYS A 61 33.12 14.48 -12.07
CA LYS A 61 33.75 15.82 -12.22
C LYS A 61 34.60 16.24 -11.00
N LYS A 62 34.23 15.85 -9.77
CA LYS A 62 35.07 16.07 -8.57
C LYS A 62 36.31 15.16 -8.56
N GLU A 63 36.14 13.89 -8.93
CA GLU A 63 37.23 12.91 -9.01
C GLU A 63 38.24 13.29 -10.11
N GLY A 64 37.77 13.73 -11.29
CA GLY A 64 38.63 14.29 -12.35
C GLY A 64 39.41 15.52 -11.91
N LYS A 65 38.76 16.54 -11.31
CA LYS A 65 39.46 17.72 -10.76
C LYS A 65 40.42 17.39 -9.60
N ALA A 66 40.23 16.26 -8.91
CA ALA A 66 41.19 15.77 -7.92
C ALA A 66 42.40 15.08 -8.56
N LYS A 67 42.20 14.28 -9.63
CA LYS A 67 43.29 13.68 -10.42
C LYS A 67 44.14 14.75 -11.11
N GLU A 68 43.53 15.76 -11.72
CA GLU A 68 44.27 16.85 -12.38
C GLU A 68 45.16 17.60 -11.38
N LYS A 69 44.63 17.93 -10.19
CA LYS A 69 45.42 18.53 -9.11
C LYS A 69 46.49 17.60 -8.52
N ALA A 70 46.36 16.28 -8.67
CA ALA A 70 47.42 15.35 -8.29
C ALA A 70 48.52 15.29 -9.34
N ARG A 71 48.18 15.31 -10.65
CA ARG A 71 49.17 15.32 -11.75
C ARG A 71 49.99 16.61 -11.73
N VAL A 72 49.35 17.77 -11.67
CA VAL A 72 50.02 19.09 -11.57
C VAL A 72 50.91 19.19 -10.32
N LYS A 73 50.54 18.52 -9.22
CA LYS A 73 51.39 18.46 -8.02
C LYS A 73 52.61 17.55 -8.22
N ALA A 74 52.45 16.39 -8.85
CA ALA A 74 53.57 15.49 -9.17
C ALA A 74 54.53 16.09 -10.22
N GLU A 75 54.01 16.81 -11.21
CA GLU A 75 54.79 17.59 -12.18
C GLU A 75 55.60 18.70 -11.50
N ALA A 76 55.03 19.37 -10.49
CA ALA A 76 55.76 20.35 -9.68
C ALA A 76 56.79 19.73 -8.71
N GLU A 77 56.56 18.50 -8.23
CA GLU A 77 57.45 17.79 -7.30
C GLU A 77 58.58 16.99 -8.00
N THR A 78 58.63 17.00 -9.33
CA THR A 78 59.67 16.30 -10.13
C THR A 78 60.71 17.23 -10.76
N HIS A 79 60.72 18.53 -10.41
CA HIS A 79 61.73 19.49 -10.88
C HIS A 79 62.75 19.84 -9.79
N THR A 80 63.92 19.19 -9.82
CA THR A 80 65.08 19.57 -9.01
C THR A 80 65.84 20.77 -9.61
N PRO A 81 66.28 21.74 -8.81
CA PRO A 81 66.95 22.95 -9.31
C PRO A 81 68.39 22.67 -9.75
N LYS A 82 68.74 23.02 -11.00
CA LYS A 82 70.14 23.07 -11.45
C LYS A 82 70.85 24.31 -10.87
N PRO A 83 72.18 24.26 -10.62
CA PRO A 83 72.91 25.30 -9.91
C PRO A 83 73.06 26.60 -10.72
N LYS A 84 73.25 27.71 -10.00
CA LYS A 84 73.41 29.06 -10.57
C LYS A 84 74.65 29.15 -11.50
N LYS A 85 74.47 29.74 -12.67
CA LYS A 85 75.54 30.42 -13.43
C LYS A 85 75.24 31.91 -13.52
N THR A 86 76.28 32.73 -13.63
CA THR A 86 76.24 34.20 -13.62
C THR A 86 76.52 34.78 -15.02
N LYS A 87 76.42 36.13 -15.11
CA LYS A 87 76.68 37.02 -16.25
C LYS A 87 75.58 37.18 -17.33
N THR A 88 74.86 38.29 -17.18
CA THR A 88 74.81 39.46 -18.11
C THR A 88 74.73 39.28 -19.63
N GLN A 89 73.88 40.14 -20.23
CA GLN A 89 73.90 40.72 -21.61
C GLN A 89 72.84 40.26 -22.65
N ARG A 90 72.01 41.25 -23.01
CA ARG A 90 71.72 41.78 -24.38
C ARG A 90 70.86 41.00 -25.42
N LEU A 91 69.81 41.72 -25.83
CA LEU A 91 69.38 42.07 -27.21
C LEU A 91 68.42 41.18 -28.05
N LYS A 92 67.28 41.83 -28.41
CA LYS A 92 66.66 42.00 -29.76
C LYS A 92 65.90 40.85 -30.49
N THR A 93 64.84 41.31 -31.18
CA THR A 93 64.18 40.75 -32.40
C THR A 93 63.48 39.38 -32.26
N LEU A 94 62.42 39.04 -33.02
CA LEU A 94 61.70 39.63 -34.17
C LEU A 94 60.18 39.37 -33.92
N VAL A 95 59.17 40.24 -34.09
CA VAL A 95 58.62 41.01 -35.24
C VAL A 95 58.03 40.13 -36.38
N HIS A 96 56.81 40.52 -36.83
CA HIS A 96 55.91 39.93 -37.86
C HIS A 96 54.92 38.85 -37.39
N GLY A 97 53.62 38.89 -37.79
CA GLY A 97 52.94 39.92 -38.59
C GLY A 97 51.41 39.78 -38.70
N LEU A 98 50.75 40.86 -39.15
CA LEU A 98 49.36 40.94 -39.65
C LEU A 98 49.39 40.88 -41.20
N PRO A 99 48.31 40.51 -41.92
CA PRO A 99 47.14 41.39 -42.22
C PRO A 99 45.77 40.64 -42.15
N GLY A 100 44.59 41.26 -42.34
CA GLY A 100 44.22 42.68 -42.53
C GLY A 100 42.71 42.89 -42.84
N SER A 101 42.24 44.14 -42.70
CA SER A 101 41.20 44.93 -43.45
C SER A 101 40.08 44.22 -44.26
N VAL A 102 38.85 44.76 -44.41
CA VAL A 102 38.26 46.14 -44.29
C VAL A 102 36.82 46.06 -43.70
N GLY A 103 35.97 47.09 -43.54
CA GLY A 103 35.98 48.54 -43.86
C GLY A 103 34.64 49.25 -43.55
N SER A 104 34.48 50.52 -43.99
CA SER A 104 33.26 51.41 -44.08
C SER A 104 32.08 51.20 -43.09
N ALA A 105 31.75 52.08 -42.12
CA ALA A 105 31.51 53.55 -42.13
C ALA A 105 30.25 53.98 -42.94
N PRO A 106 29.54 55.11 -42.68
CA PRO A 106 29.85 56.32 -41.84
C PRO A 106 28.76 56.59 -40.75
N SER A 107 28.53 57.72 -40.03
CA SER A 107 29.29 58.91 -39.52
C SER A 107 28.40 59.72 -38.51
N ALA A 108 28.95 60.78 -37.88
CA ALA A 108 28.29 61.89 -37.14
C ALA A 108 27.70 61.57 -35.72
N ASP A 109 27.80 62.44 -34.70
CA ASP A 109 28.41 63.80 -34.64
C ASP A 109 29.08 64.15 -33.27
N LEU A 110 29.73 65.32 -33.21
CA LEU A 110 30.65 65.83 -32.15
C LEU A 110 29.92 66.68 -31.05
N PRO A 111 30.58 67.21 -29.96
CA PRO A 111 32.01 67.50 -29.75
C PRO A 111 32.65 67.05 -28.41
N ALA A 112 33.91 67.44 -28.17
CA ALA A 112 34.77 66.97 -27.07
C ALA A 112 35.24 68.08 -26.10
N GLY A 113 35.73 67.69 -24.91
CA GLY A 113 36.25 68.59 -23.88
C GLY A 113 37.32 67.97 -22.97
N THR A 114 38.57 68.06 -23.41
CA THR A 114 39.85 68.04 -22.66
C THR A 114 39.96 67.30 -21.31
N ILE A 115 40.78 66.23 -21.26
CA ILE A 115 41.37 65.67 -20.03
C ILE A 115 42.90 65.88 -20.05
N PRO A 116 43.50 66.59 -19.08
CA PRO A 116 44.94 66.57 -18.85
C PRO A 116 45.34 65.36 -17.99
N ALA A 117 46.48 64.73 -18.30
CA ALA A 117 47.00 63.62 -17.52
C ALA A 117 47.83 64.11 -16.32
N VAL A 118 47.58 63.55 -15.13
CA VAL A 118 48.43 63.69 -13.94
C VAL A 118 48.74 62.29 -13.41
N SER A 119 50.01 62.00 -13.12
CA SER A 119 50.39 60.74 -12.45
C SER A 119 50.68 60.99 -10.98
N SER A 120 49.95 60.32 -10.09
CA SER A 120 50.33 60.14 -8.68
C SER A 120 50.36 58.64 -8.37
N LYS A 121 51.40 58.21 -7.64
CA LYS A 121 51.48 56.86 -7.09
C LYS A 121 50.82 56.89 -5.72
N ASP A 122 49.63 56.29 -5.57
CA ASP A 122 49.02 56.11 -4.26
C ASP A 122 49.85 55.14 -3.42
N GLN A 123 50.73 55.70 -2.60
CA GLN A 123 51.41 54.95 -1.55
C GLN A 123 50.41 54.74 -0.41
N LEU A 124 50.01 53.48 -0.20
CA LEU A 124 49.22 53.07 0.96
C LEU A 124 49.89 53.58 2.24
N THR A 125 49.14 54.21 3.13
CA THR A 125 49.69 54.69 4.41
C THR A 125 50.22 53.51 5.24
N PRO A 126 51.18 53.72 6.18
CA PRO A 126 51.73 52.63 6.99
C PRO A 126 50.64 51.79 7.67
N GLU A 127 49.61 52.45 8.21
CA GLU A 127 48.44 51.84 8.84
C GLU A 127 47.61 50.97 7.87
N GLN A 128 47.47 51.40 6.61
CA GLN A 128 46.85 50.61 5.54
C GLN A 128 47.72 49.42 5.10
N GLN A 129 49.05 49.52 5.21
CA GLN A 129 49.96 48.41 4.95
C GLN A 129 49.88 47.37 6.07
N ASP A 130 49.89 47.81 7.34
CA ASP A 130 49.73 46.95 8.51
C ASP A 130 48.37 46.24 8.55
N GLN A 131 47.25 46.92 8.23
CA GLN A 131 45.96 46.25 8.06
C GLN A 131 46.02 45.16 6.96
N LYS A 132 46.71 45.45 5.84
CA LYS A 132 46.81 44.54 4.70
C LYS A 132 47.70 43.32 5.02
N GLU A 133 48.76 43.49 5.81
CA GLU A 133 49.60 42.42 6.35
C GLU A 133 48.81 41.57 7.37
N ASN A 134 48.13 42.20 8.34
CA ASN A 134 47.30 41.52 9.34
C ASN A 134 46.15 40.70 8.70
N ILE A 135 45.50 41.23 7.65
CA ILE A 135 44.50 40.51 6.86
C ILE A 135 45.12 39.31 6.12
N ARG A 136 46.40 39.40 5.72
CA ARG A 136 47.15 38.33 5.05
C ARG A 136 47.55 37.22 6.03
N GLU A 137 48.02 37.60 7.22
CA GLU A 137 48.23 36.75 8.39
C GLU A 137 46.96 35.98 8.78
N ALA A 138 45.85 36.68 8.99
CA ALA A 138 44.56 36.08 9.34
C ALA A 138 44.09 35.09 8.26
N LYS A 139 44.24 35.43 6.97
CA LYS A 139 43.93 34.52 5.84
C LYS A 139 44.84 33.28 5.81
N LYS A 140 46.12 33.37 6.17
CA LYS A 140 47.02 32.20 6.34
C LYS A 140 46.54 31.30 7.48
N LYS A 141 46.32 31.86 8.68
CA LYS A 141 45.89 31.12 9.89
C LYS A 141 44.54 30.41 9.66
N ALA A 142 43.56 31.12 9.08
CA ALA A 142 42.27 30.54 8.70
C ALA A 142 42.38 29.45 7.61
N HIS A 143 43.35 29.55 6.68
CA HIS A 143 43.61 28.49 5.70
C HIS A 143 44.19 27.23 6.36
N GLN A 144 45.14 27.39 7.31
CA GLN A 144 45.73 26.28 8.05
C GLN A 144 44.68 25.55 8.92
N GLN A 145 43.85 26.28 9.68
CA GLN A 145 42.73 25.67 10.42
C GLN A 145 41.77 24.91 9.50
N ARG A 146 41.39 25.50 8.36
CA ARG A 146 40.53 24.84 7.35
C ARG A 146 41.21 23.65 6.66
N LYS A 147 42.54 23.52 6.71
CA LYS A 147 43.26 22.32 6.27
C LYS A 147 43.19 21.23 7.34
N ALA A 148 43.54 21.56 8.60
CA ALA A 148 43.50 20.62 9.73
C ALA A 148 42.11 19.98 9.89
N GLN A 149 41.04 20.79 9.94
CA GLN A 149 39.65 20.32 10.02
C GLN A 149 39.22 19.40 8.85
N ARG A 150 39.91 19.47 7.70
CA ARG A 150 39.65 18.59 6.53
C ARG A 150 40.43 17.27 6.61
N GLU A 151 41.57 17.26 7.26
CA GLU A 151 42.35 16.05 7.53
C GLU A 151 41.71 15.26 8.69
N GLU A 152 41.31 15.95 9.76
CA GLU A 152 40.49 15.41 10.86
C GLU A 152 39.17 14.79 10.36
N LYS A 153 38.36 15.53 9.56
CA LYS A 153 37.11 14.99 8.98
C LYS A 153 37.35 13.85 7.97
N ARG A 154 38.56 13.71 7.41
CA ARG A 154 38.95 12.54 6.60
C ARG A 154 39.27 11.33 7.47
N GLU A 155 39.95 11.52 8.59
CA GLU A 155 40.25 10.47 9.57
C GLU A 155 38.97 9.94 10.24
N ALA A 156 38.12 10.83 10.74
CA ALA A 156 36.82 10.46 11.31
C ALA A 156 35.99 9.63 10.32
N LYS A 157 35.97 10.03 9.04
CA LYS A 157 35.26 9.29 7.98
C LYS A 157 35.93 7.96 7.59
N LYS A 158 37.23 7.77 7.82
CA LYS A 158 37.87 6.44 7.77
C LYS A 158 37.41 5.57 8.94
N LYS A 159 37.51 6.08 10.18
CA LYS A 159 37.14 5.37 11.42
C LYS A 159 35.68 4.88 11.39
N ILE A 160 34.73 5.76 11.03
CA ILE A 160 33.31 5.41 10.87
C ILE A 160 33.12 4.30 9.82
N ARG A 161 33.80 4.39 8.66
CA ARG A 161 33.69 3.37 7.59
C ARG A 161 34.29 2.02 8.01
N GLN A 162 35.20 1.99 8.98
CA GLN A 162 35.75 0.76 9.53
C GLN A 162 34.81 0.12 10.56
N GLN A 163 34.30 0.89 11.52
CA GLN A 163 33.27 0.44 12.45
C GLN A 163 32.02 -0.11 11.72
N GLN A 164 31.58 0.56 10.65
CA GLN A 164 30.46 0.08 9.81
C GLN A 164 30.74 -1.27 9.13
N LYS A 165 32.00 -1.56 8.76
CA LYS A 165 32.38 -2.89 8.23
C LYS A 165 32.37 -3.96 9.31
N GLU A 166 32.88 -3.63 10.50
CA GLU A 166 32.95 -4.54 11.65
C GLU A 166 31.54 -4.90 12.15
N GLN A 167 30.67 -3.91 12.37
CA GLN A 167 29.25 -4.13 12.68
C GLN A 167 28.51 -4.95 11.61
N HIS A 168 28.85 -4.80 10.33
CA HIS A 168 28.25 -5.60 9.25
C HIS A 168 28.83 -7.03 9.16
N LYS A 169 30.07 -7.26 9.61
CA LYS A 169 30.65 -8.60 9.80
C LYS A 169 29.95 -9.32 10.96
N GLU A 170 29.83 -8.64 12.10
CA GLU A 170 29.19 -9.12 13.31
C GLU A 170 27.70 -9.45 13.10
N LYS A 171 26.91 -8.54 12.50
CA LYS A 171 25.51 -8.80 12.14
C LYS A 171 25.32 -9.97 11.17
N ARG A 172 26.32 -10.29 10.33
CA ARG A 172 26.31 -11.50 9.48
C ARG A 172 26.61 -12.77 10.28
N GLU A 173 27.44 -12.68 11.31
CA GLU A 173 27.78 -13.82 12.18
C GLU A 173 26.64 -14.15 13.15
N VAL A 174 26.01 -13.14 13.76
CA VAL A 174 24.79 -13.31 14.58
C VAL A 174 23.70 -13.99 13.78
N LYS A 175 23.36 -13.50 12.57
CA LYS A 175 22.36 -14.15 11.70
C LYS A 175 22.71 -15.58 11.30
N ARG A 176 24.00 -15.95 11.23
CA ARG A 176 24.43 -17.34 11.03
C ARG A 176 24.16 -18.19 12.29
N LYS A 177 24.52 -17.70 13.47
CA LYS A 177 24.29 -18.38 14.76
C LYS A 177 22.79 -18.56 15.06
N GLU A 178 21.96 -17.54 14.84
CA GLU A 178 20.49 -17.64 14.94
C GLU A 178 19.91 -18.70 14.00
N HIS A 179 20.38 -18.76 12.74
CA HIS A 179 19.92 -19.74 11.77
C HIS A 179 20.36 -21.17 12.11
N GLN A 180 21.53 -21.33 12.74
CA GLN A 180 22.01 -22.61 13.28
C GLN A 180 21.09 -23.10 14.42
N GLN A 181 20.88 -22.26 15.45
CA GLN A 181 19.99 -22.59 16.58
C GLN A 181 18.55 -22.88 16.12
N ARG A 182 18.01 -22.10 15.17
CA ARG A 182 16.67 -22.36 14.59
C ARG A 182 16.60 -23.68 13.81
N LYS A 183 17.71 -24.22 13.29
CA LYS A 183 17.76 -25.56 12.69
C LYS A 183 17.84 -26.66 13.74
N GLU A 184 18.57 -26.45 14.83
CA GLU A 184 18.71 -27.40 15.94
C GLU A 184 17.40 -27.53 16.72
N GLN A 185 16.78 -26.43 17.15
CA GLN A 185 15.44 -26.41 17.75
C GLN A 185 14.37 -27.08 16.87
N ARG A 186 14.50 -26.99 15.53
CA ARG A 186 13.61 -27.68 14.58
C ARG A 186 13.89 -29.18 14.42
N LYS A 187 15.11 -29.66 14.73
CA LYS A 187 15.41 -31.10 14.83
C LYS A 187 14.88 -31.66 16.16
N GLU A 188 15.15 -30.96 17.25
CA GLU A 188 14.77 -31.33 18.61
C GLU A 188 13.24 -31.42 18.75
N LYS A 189 12.52 -30.38 18.32
CA LYS A 189 11.05 -30.38 18.30
C LYS A 189 10.42 -31.41 17.35
N ARG A 190 11.19 -31.97 16.41
CA ARG A 190 10.80 -33.12 15.57
C ARG A 190 11.11 -34.47 16.23
N LYS A 191 12.08 -34.52 17.15
CA LYS A 191 12.38 -35.68 18.00
C LYS A 191 11.30 -35.82 19.08
N GLU A 192 11.01 -34.75 19.81
CA GLU A 192 9.89 -34.66 20.78
C GLU A 192 8.55 -35.10 20.15
N GLN A 193 8.22 -34.61 18.94
CA GLN A 193 7.00 -34.99 18.22
C GLN A 193 6.98 -36.43 17.69
N ARG A 194 8.10 -37.14 17.69
CA ARG A 194 8.15 -38.59 17.43
C ARG A 194 7.97 -39.35 18.73
N GLU A 195 8.72 -39.02 19.77
CA GLU A 195 8.68 -39.66 21.08
C GLU A 195 7.29 -39.53 21.72
N ALA A 196 6.66 -38.36 21.67
CA ALA A 196 5.28 -38.16 22.14
C ALA A 196 4.24 -38.95 21.33
N LYS A 197 4.48 -39.21 20.03
CA LYS A 197 3.61 -40.08 19.22
C LYS A 197 3.82 -41.56 19.52
N GLU A 198 5.04 -41.94 19.87
CA GLU A 198 5.40 -43.30 20.27
C GLU A 198 4.79 -43.62 21.64
N GLN A 199 4.95 -42.75 22.63
CA GLN A 199 4.30 -42.84 23.95
C GLN A 199 2.76 -42.86 23.83
N ALA A 200 2.16 -41.99 23.00
CA ALA A 200 0.71 -42.03 22.76
C ALA A 200 0.24 -43.35 22.13
N ARG A 201 1.07 -43.98 21.27
CA ARG A 201 0.81 -45.30 20.69
C ARG A 201 1.01 -46.44 21.69
N GLN A 202 1.93 -46.28 22.64
CA GLN A 202 2.14 -47.18 23.78
C GLN A 202 0.91 -47.20 24.70
N GLY A 203 0.48 -46.03 25.19
CA GLY A 203 -0.70 -45.90 26.05
C GLY A 203 -2.00 -46.32 25.35
N GLN A 204 -2.12 -46.12 24.03
CA GLN A 204 -3.24 -46.66 23.25
C GLN A 204 -3.26 -48.20 23.19
N LYS A 205 -2.09 -48.87 23.18
CA LYS A 205 -2.02 -50.33 23.30
C LYS A 205 -2.43 -50.80 24.70
N GLU A 206 -1.90 -50.16 25.74
CA GLU A 206 -2.17 -50.53 27.13
C GLU A 206 -3.66 -50.35 27.48
N HIS A 207 -4.25 -49.21 27.10
CA HIS A 207 -5.69 -48.97 27.25
C HIS A 207 -6.54 -49.97 26.43
N TYR A 208 -6.08 -50.44 25.27
CA TYR A 208 -6.77 -51.46 24.50
C TYR A 208 -6.70 -52.86 25.16
N ILE A 209 -5.56 -53.21 25.78
CA ILE A 209 -5.38 -54.46 26.53
C ILE A 209 -6.28 -54.47 27.78
N VAL A 210 -6.40 -53.34 28.49
CA VAL A 210 -7.34 -53.19 29.62
C VAL A 210 -8.79 -53.33 29.11
N TYR A 211 -9.14 -52.66 28.01
CA TYR A 211 -10.48 -52.70 27.43
C TYR A 211 -10.91 -54.12 27.00
N GLN A 212 -10.02 -54.89 26.35
CA GLN A 212 -10.31 -56.28 25.97
C GLN A 212 -10.41 -57.21 27.19
N LYS A 213 -9.67 -56.97 28.28
CA LYS A 213 -9.86 -57.72 29.54
C LYS A 213 -11.21 -57.43 30.22
N GLN A 214 -11.85 -56.31 29.91
CA GLN A 214 -13.11 -55.87 30.52
C GLN A 214 -14.35 -56.18 29.66
N ASN A 215 -14.20 -56.51 28.37
CA ASN A 215 -15.33 -56.77 27.45
C ASN A 215 -15.02 -57.96 26.50
N PRO A 216 -15.39 -59.20 26.88
CA PRO A 216 -15.21 -60.37 26.02
C PRO A 216 -16.29 -60.46 24.93
N ALA A 217 -15.91 -60.12 23.69
CA ALA A 217 -16.50 -60.51 22.40
C ALA A 217 -18.01 -60.30 22.14
N GLN A 218 -18.34 -59.39 21.22
CA GLN A 218 -18.86 -59.72 19.86
C GLN A 218 -19.25 -58.45 19.06
N ASP A 219 -18.50 -58.13 18.00
CA ASP A 219 -18.99 -57.54 16.72
C ASP A 219 -17.86 -57.60 15.67
N ASP A 220 -18.15 -58.06 14.45
CA ASP A 220 -17.15 -58.31 13.40
C ASP A 220 -16.91 -57.07 12.51
N THR A 221 -16.71 -55.92 13.16
CA THR A 221 -16.39 -54.66 12.47
C THR A 221 -14.88 -54.54 12.22
N PRO A 222 -14.41 -54.49 10.95
CA PRO A 222 -12.97 -54.42 10.66
C PRO A 222 -12.27 -53.25 11.36
N PHE A 223 -11.14 -53.52 12.01
CA PHE A 223 -10.40 -52.58 12.88
C PHE A 223 -10.22 -51.16 12.31
N ARG A 224 -9.98 -51.06 10.99
CA ARG A 224 -9.81 -49.77 10.26
C ARG A 224 -11.11 -48.96 10.13
N LYS A 225 -12.29 -49.62 10.11
CA LYS A 225 -13.62 -49.00 10.15
C LYS A 225 -13.94 -48.56 11.58
N ALA A 226 -13.77 -49.43 12.57
CA ALA A 226 -13.93 -49.10 13.99
C ALA A 226 -13.11 -47.87 14.40
N LEU A 227 -11.79 -47.84 14.10
CA LEU A 227 -10.94 -46.67 14.35
C LEU A 227 -11.42 -45.40 13.62
N LYS A 228 -11.94 -45.52 12.41
CA LYS A 228 -12.39 -44.38 11.60
C LYS A 228 -13.69 -43.79 12.12
N ASP A 229 -14.64 -44.62 12.55
CA ASP A 229 -15.91 -44.16 13.12
C ASP A 229 -15.76 -43.76 14.60
N ALA A 230 -14.86 -44.38 15.39
CA ALA A 230 -14.46 -43.88 16.71
C ALA A 230 -13.77 -42.51 16.62
N ALA A 231 -12.84 -42.31 15.67
CA ALA A 231 -12.23 -40.99 15.41
C ALA A 231 -13.24 -39.95 14.88
N LYS A 232 -14.34 -40.39 14.26
CA LYS A 232 -15.45 -39.55 13.77
C LYS A 232 -16.45 -39.22 14.90
N GLN A 233 -16.64 -40.12 15.87
CA GLN A 233 -17.35 -39.85 17.12
C GLN A 233 -16.54 -38.92 18.03
N GLN A 234 -15.24 -39.15 18.22
CA GLN A 234 -14.35 -38.19 18.89
C GLN A 234 -14.31 -36.84 18.18
N LYS A 235 -14.36 -36.80 16.82
CA LYS A 235 -14.55 -35.56 16.05
C LYS A 235 -15.96 -34.96 16.11
N LYS A 236 -17.00 -35.71 16.52
CA LYS A 236 -18.31 -35.15 16.86
C LYS A 236 -18.28 -34.54 18.27
N ALA A 237 -17.77 -35.29 19.26
CA ALA A 237 -17.63 -34.82 20.65
C ALA A 237 -16.76 -33.56 20.75
N SER A 238 -15.56 -33.57 20.15
CA SER A 238 -14.69 -32.37 20.10
C SER A 238 -15.19 -31.25 19.17
N LYS A 239 -16.22 -31.50 18.35
CA LYS A 239 -16.99 -30.45 17.66
C LYS A 239 -18.23 -29.98 18.43
N GLY A 240 -18.58 -30.62 19.54
CA GLY A 240 -19.67 -30.17 20.43
C GLY A 240 -19.47 -28.74 20.93
N GLY A 241 -18.22 -28.30 21.08
CA GLY A 241 -17.86 -26.91 21.39
C GLY A 241 -17.32 -26.10 20.20
N LYS A 242 -17.34 -26.60 18.96
CA LYS A 242 -16.79 -25.89 17.76
C LYS A 242 -17.62 -26.12 16.49
N LYS A 243 -18.82 -25.53 16.44
CA LYS A 243 -19.33 -24.96 15.18
C LYS A 243 -18.46 -23.76 14.83
N SER A 244 -17.99 -23.67 13.58
CA SER A 244 -17.16 -22.56 13.10
C SER A 244 -18.01 -21.40 12.58
N LEU A 245 -18.87 -20.88 13.44
CA LEU A 245 -19.31 -19.48 13.37
C LEU A 245 -18.47 -18.75 14.43
N LYS A 246 -17.95 -17.55 14.13
CA LYS A 246 -17.56 -16.64 15.21
C LYS A 246 -18.88 -16.24 15.88
N ALA A 247 -19.22 -16.88 17.00
CA ALA A 247 -20.33 -16.43 17.81
C ALA A 247 -20.05 -14.99 18.25
N VAL A 248 -21.09 -14.16 18.28
CA VAL A 248 -21.08 -12.89 19.01
C VAL A 248 -20.65 -13.22 20.45
N ASP A 249 -19.77 -12.40 21.02
CA ASP A 249 -19.34 -12.60 22.40
C ASP A 249 -20.57 -12.52 23.32
N PRO A 250 -20.88 -13.53 24.15
CA PRO A 250 -22.11 -13.52 24.97
C PRO A 250 -22.16 -12.34 25.93
N ARG A 251 -21.02 -11.71 26.26
CA ARG A 251 -21.00 -10.42 26.97
C ARG A 251 -21.78 -9.33 26.23
N LEU A 252 -21.80 -9.34 24.90
CA LEU A 252 -22.47 -8.33 24.06
C LEU A 252 -24.00 -8.48 23.99
N GLU A 253 -24.56 -9.55 24.54
CA GLU A 253 -26.01 -9.69 24.78
C GLU A 253 -26.46 -8.75 25.92
N LYS A 254 -25.63 -8.62 26.96
CA LYS A 254 -25.83 -7.71 28.10
C LYS A 254 -25.22 -6.32 27.87
N TRP A 255 -24.07 -6.26 27.21
CA TRP A 255 -23.27 -5.03 27.05
C TRP A 255 -23.27 -4.53 25.61
N GLU A 256 -23.41 -3.22 25.44
CA GLU A 256 -23.25 -2.55 24.17
C GLU A 256 -21.88 -1.87 24.12
N LEU A 257 -21.00 -2.41 23.28
CA LEU A 257 -19.78 -1.75 22.87
C LEU A 257 -20.14 -0.57 21.95
N THR A 258 -19.48 0.57 22.12
CA THR A 258 -19.55 1.69 21.18
C THR A 258 -18.16 2.31 20.99
N VAL A 259 -17.74 2.43 19.72
CA VAL A 259 -16.41 2.90 19.31
C VAL A 259 -16.51 4.06 18.32
N GLY A 260 -15.71 5.09 18.54
CA GLY A 260 -15.34 6.10 17.53
C GLY A 260 -13.84 5.97 17.17
N ILE A 261 -13.46 6.38 15.96
CA ILE A 261 -12.08 6.26 15.45
C ILE A 261 -11.60 7.63 14.95
N GLU A 262 -10.37 7.98 15.32
CA GLU A 262 -9.63 9.15 14.85
C GLU A 262 -8.47 8.66 13.98
N ILE A 263 -8.51 8.90 12.66
CA ILE A 263 -7.48 8.43 11.72
C ILE A 263 -6.65 9.59 11.21
N HIS A 264 -5.36 9.56 11.52
CA HIS A 264 -4.37 10.52 11.04
C HIS A 264 -3.65 9.92 9.83
N ALA A 265 -3.82 10.51 8.64
CA ALA A 265 -3.23 10.05 7.39
C ALA A 265 -2.31 11.11 6.76
N GLU A 266 -1.09 10.71 6.36
CA GLU A 266 -0.07 11.58 5.77
C GLU A 266 -0.32 11.82 4.28
N LEU A 267 -0.52 13.09 3.90
CA LEU A 267 -0.85 13.50 2.54
C LEU A 267 0.35 13.35 1.58
N ASN A 268 0.05 12.98 0.33
CA ASN A 268 1.03 12.63 -0.70
C ASN A 268 1.81 13.79 -1.35
N THR A 269 1.91 14.95 -0.71
CA THR A 269 2.58 16.12 -1.28
C THR A 269 4.10 16.09 -1.19
N ALA A 270 4.75 16.80 -2.11
CA ALA A 270 6.22 16.98 -2.13
C ALA A 270 6.74 18.07 -1.17
N ARG A 271 5.86 18.75 -0.43
CA ARG A 271 6.17 19.79 0.56
C ARG A 271 5.32 19.64 1.82
N LYS A 272 5.85 20.16 2.91
CA LYS A 272 5.22 20.26 4.23
C LYS A 272 4.00 21.20 4.23
N LEU A 273 3.15 21.09 5.24
CA LEU A 273 1.90 21.86 5.34
C LEU A 273 2.12 23.37 5.43
N PHE A 274 3.06 23.80 6.28
CA PHE A 274 3.30 25.22 6.58
C PHE A 274 4.74 25.67 6.29
N SER A 275 5.47 24.96 5.42
CA SER A 275 6.79 25.43 4.98
C SER A 275 7.18 24.91 3.61
N SER A 276 8.15 25.57 2.99
CA SER A 276 8.68 25.20 1.67
C SER A 276 9.63 23.99 1.70
N ALA A 277 9.89 23.38 2.86
CA ALA A 277 10.74 22.20 2.97
C ALA A 277 10.02 20.96 2.41
N ALA A 278 10.78 20.09 1.76
CA ALA A 278 10.24 18.89 1.15
C ALA A 278 9.95 17.80 2.20
N THR A 279 8.85 17.08 2.04
CA THR A 279 8.51 15.88 2.83
C THR A 279 9.59 14.80 2.64
N SER A 280 9.92 14.06 3.71
CA SER A 280 10.89 12.96 3.62
C SER A 280 10.67 11.90 4.71
N VAL A 281 10.80 10.61 4.33
CA VAL A 281 10.53 9.46 5.23
C VAL A 281 11.82 8.73 5.65
N SER A 282 12.85 8.75 4.80
CA SER A 282 14.07 7.92 4.94
C SER A 282 15.38 8.66 4.71
N GLU A 283 15.37 10.00 4.73
CA GLU A 283 16.56 10.82 4.52
C GLU A 283 17.41 10.98 5.81
N ALA A 284 18.57 11.64 5.68
CA ALA A 284 19.43 11.91 6.82
C ALA A 284 18.73 12.85 7.84
N PRO A 285 18.82 12.61 9.16
CA PRO A 285 18.12 13.43 10.16
C PRO A 285 18.41 14.92 10.06
N ASN A 286 17.36 15.73 10.24
CA ASN A 286 17.42 17.20 10.24
C ASN A 286 18.01 17.81 8.95
N THR A 287 17.76 17.20 7.78
CA THR A 287 18.12 17.77 6.46
C THR A 287 16.93 18.34 5.69
N HIS A 288 15.71 17.97 6.08
CA HIS A 288 14.44 18.42 5.52
C HIS A 288 13.67 19.27 6.55
N ALA A 289 14.29 20.37 7.00
CA ALA A 289 13.68 21.30 7.95
C ALA A 289 13.86 22.76 7.49
N SER A 290 12.77 23.54 7.56
CA SER A 290 12.77 25.00 7.43
C SER A 290 13.01 25.69 8.79
N LEU A 291 13.21 27.02 8.79
CA LEU A 291 13.30 27.81 10.03
C LEU A 291 12.04 27.65 10.90
N PHE A 292 10.85 27.62 10.28
CA PHE A 292 9.57 27.43 10.97
C PHE A 292 9.41 26.01 11.51
N ASP A 293 9.92 24.99 10.79
CA ASP A 293 9.91 23.60 11.27
C ASP A 293 10.79 23.40 12.52
N THR A 294 11.66 24.37 12.83
CA THR A 294 12.54 24.39 14.00
C THR A 294 12.17 25.48 15.02
N ALA A 295 10.98 26.09 14.90
CA ALA A 295 10.50 27.20 15.75
C ALA A 295 11.49 28.38 15.88
N PHE A 296 12.21 28.71 14.81
CA PHE A 296 13.23 29.76 14.86
C PHE A 296 12.54 31.14 15.11
N PRO A 297 13.02 31.96 16.06
CA PRO A 297 12.37 33.23 16.39
C PRO A 297 12.17 34.14 15.16
N GLY A 298 10.96 34.67 15.00
CA GLY A 298 10.57 35.51 13.85
C GLY A 298 10.23 34.75 12.56
N SER A 299 10.20 33.41 12.58
CA SER A 299 9.63 32.63 11.47
C SER A 299 8.09 32.50 11.60
N GLN A 300 7.40 32.40 10.47
CA GLN A 300 5.94 32.29 10.38
C GLN A 300 5.53 31.08 9.52
N PRO A 301 4.32 30.49 9.76
CA PRO A 301 3.76 29.44 8.93
C PRO A 301 3.49 29.93 7.50
N GLN A 302 3.76 29.08 6.51
CA GLN A 302 3.51 29.34 5.09
C GLN A 302 2.69 28.19 4.48
N PHE A 303 1.36 28.28 4.55
CA PHE A 303 0.44 27.26 4.05
C PHE A 303 0.70 26.90 2.58
N GLN A 304 1.10 25.66 2.32
CA GLN A 304 1.33 25.15 0.97
C GLN A 304 0.00 24.66 0.39
N LYS A 305 -0.70 25.54 -0.34
CA LYS A 305 -2.01 25.29 -0.98
C LYS A 305 -2.13 23.97 -1.75
N GLU A 306 -1.03 23.44 -2.28
CA GLU A 306 -0.98 22.16 -2.97
C GLU A 306 -1.40 20.98 -2.08
N THR A 307 -1.27 21.11 -0.75
CA THR A 307 -1.75 20.12 0.25
C THR A 307 -3.27 20.05 0.36
N LEU A 308 -3.99 21.11 -0.02
CA LEU A 308 -5.45 21.12 0.02
C LEU A 308 -6.05 20.16 -1.04
N LEU A 309 -5.34 19.91 -2.15
CA LEU A 309 -5.85 19.08 -3.24
C LEU A 309 -6.09 17.61 -2.82
N PRO A 310 -5.11 16.86 -2.26
CA PRO A 310 -5.36 15.50 -1.77
C PRO A 310 -6.32 15.47 -0.56
N ALA A 311 -6.32 16.51 0.29
CA ALA A 311 -7.28 16.63 1.39
C ALA A 311 -8.73 16.74 0.89
N LEU A 312 -8.97 17.57 -0.13
CA LEU A 312 -10.27 17.69 -0.79
C LEU A 312 -10.69 16.40 -1.52
N ARG A 313 -9.76 15.71 -2.20
CA ARG A 313 -10.04 14.39 -2.79
C ARG A 313 -10.52 13.39 -1.73
N ALA A 314 -9.82 13.31 -0.60
CA ALA A 314 -10.18 12.44 0.52
C ALA A 314 -11.57 12.77 1.08
N ALA A 315 -11.82 14.04 1.42
CA ALA A 315 -13.11 14.47 1.96
C ALA A 315 -14.28 14.23 0.97
N LEU A 316 -14.06 14.49 -0.33
CA LEU A 316 -15.05 14.18 -1.37
C LEU A 316 -15.29 12.68 -1.55
N ALA A 317 -14.28 11.84 -1.33
CA ALA A 317 -14.40 10.38 -1.39
C ALA A 317 -15.10 9.76 -0.16
N PHE A 318 -15.32 10.56 0.88
CA PHE A 318 -16.14 10.24 2.05
C PHE A 318 -17.50 10.97 2.04
N ASP A 319 -17.91 11.52 0.89
CA ASP A 319 -19.12 12.33 0.70
C ASP A 319 -19.27 13.51 1.68
N CYS A 320 -18.16 14.03 2.22
CA CYS A 320 -18.21 15.16 3.16
C CYS A 320 -18.69 16.45 2.48
N THR A 321 -19.39 17.27 3.25
CA THR A 321 -19.71 18.66 2.93
C THR A 321 -18.47 19.53 3.12
N ILE A 322 -17.80 19.85 2.00
CA ILE A 322 -16.69 20.81 1.96
C ILE A 322 -17.19 22.19 2.38
N GLN A 323 -16.49 22.84 3.31
CA GLN A 323 -16.83 24.18 3.78
C GLN A 323 -16.26 25.24 2.82
N PRO A 324 -17.00 26.31 2.45
CA PRO A 324 -16.51 27.36 1.54
C PRO A 324 -15.44 28.25 2.18
N ARG A 325 -15.30 28.20 3.51
CA ARG A 325 -14.33 28.90 4.35
C ARG A 325 -13.81 27.91 5.39
N SER A 326 -12.52 27.99 5.70
CA SER A 326 -11.86 27.18 6.72
C SER A 326 -10.72 27.97 7.40
N SER A 327 -10.53 27.79 8.71
CA SER A 327 -9.45 28.41 9.51
C SER A 327 -8.39 27.39 9.89
N PHE A 328 -7.30 27.87 10.47
CA PHE A 328 -6.35 27.05 11.22
C PHE A 328 -6.30 27.55 12.66
N ASP A 329 -6.09 26.64 13.60
CA ASP A 329 -6.16 26.87 15.04
C ASP A 329 -4.94 26.24 15.73
N ARG A 330 -4.48 26.85 16.83
CA ARG A 330 -3.35 26.41 17.65
C ARG A 330 -3.81 25.52 18.79
N LYS A 331 -3.36 24.26 18.78
CA LYS A 331 -3.52 23.24 19.82
C LYS A 331 -2.26 23.25 20.68
N HIS A 332 -2.27 24.00 21.78
CA HIS A 332 -1.10 24.27 22.61
C HIS A 332 -0.74 23.09 23.51
N TYR A 333 0.45 22.52 23.34
CA TYR A 333 1.05 21.56 24.26
C TYR A 333 2.57 21.59 24.19
N PHE A 334 3.23 21.46 25.33
CA PHE A 334 4.68 21.37 25.40
C PHE A 334 5.12 19.91 25.31
N TYR A 335 5.71 19.54 24.18
CA TYR A 335 6.42 18.26 24.05
C TYR A 335 7.64 18.43 23.15
N GLN A 336 8.68 17.64 23.43
CA GLN A 336 10.00 17.73 22.78
C GLN A 336 9.99 17.53 21.26
N ASP A 337 8.94 16.94 20.68
CA ASP A 337 8.79 16.76 19.24
C ASP A 337 7.97 17.84 18.53
N GLN A 338 7.37 18.77 19.27
CA GLN A 338 6.58 19.88 18.71
C GLN A 338 7.23 21.23 19.07
N PRO A 339 8.21 21.69 18.27
CA PRO A 339 9.13 22.77 18.68
C PRO A 339 8.43 24.13 18.87
N ASN A 340 7.27 24.35 18.24
CA ASN A 340 6.47 25.57 18.40
C ASN A 340 5.77 25.69 19.77
N GLY A 341 5.67 24.60 20.57
CA GLY A 341 4.81 24.56 21.77
C GLY A 341 3.30 24.51 21.48
N TYR A 342 2.93 24.44 20.19
CA TYR A 342 1.58 24.22 19.70
C TYR A 342 1.63 23.48 18.36
N GLN A 343 0.61 22.66 18.10
CA GLN A 343 0.32 22.05 16.80
C GLN A 343 -0.69 22.92 16.06
N ILE A 344 -0.46 23.20 14.78
CA ILE A 344 -1.46 23.85 13.93
C ILE A 344 -2.37 22.77 13.33
N THR A 345 -3.67 22.92 13.57
CA THR A 345 -4.76 21.99 13.22
C THR A 345 -6.02 22.78 12.84
N GLN A 346 -7.21 22.17 12.75
CA GLN A 346 -8.47 22.89 12.52
C GLN A 346 -9.57 22.35 13.44
N TYR A 347 -9.95 23.14 14.44
CA TYR A 347 -10.91 22.79 15.48
C TYR A 347 -12.26 23.47 15.26
N TYR A 348 -12.27 24.78 14.96
CA TYR A 348 -13.50 25.58 14.84
C TYR A 348 -14.09 25.56 13.41
N GLU A 349 -13.27 25.85 12.39
CA GLU A 349 -13.68 25.86 10.98
C GLU A 349 -12.90 24.80 10.14
N PRO A 350 -13.04 23.48 10.43
CA PRO A 350 -12.39 22.42 9.66
C PRO A 350 -12.93 22.36 8.22
N PHE A 351 -12.08 22.01 7.25
CA PHE A 351 -12.40 22.18 5.83
C PHE A 351 -13.53 21.29 5.29
N ALA A 352 -13.88 20.20 5.99
CA ALA A 352 -14.97 19.31 5.60
C ALA A 352 -15.70 18.71 6.81
N LYS A 353 -17.03 18.54 6.70
CA LYS A 353 -17.92 18.03 7.75
C LYS A 353 -18.93 17.02 7.19
N ASP A 354 -19.60 16.28 8.06
CA ASP A 354 -20.84 15.55 7.78
C ASP A 354 -20.75 14.54 6.60
N GLY A 355 -19.68 13.75 6.58
CA GLY A 355 -19.47 12.65 5.63
C GLY A 355 -19.89 11.29 6.16
N TYR A 356 -19.58 10.22 5.43
CA TYR A 356 -19.82 8.84 5.87
C TYR A 356 -18.98 7.81 5.08
N ILE A 357 -18.95 6.58 5.60
CA ILE A 357 -18.42 5.38 4.95
C ILE A 357 -19.49 4.29 5.04
N THR A 358 -19.63 3.50 3.98
CA THR A 358 -20.46 2.29 3.99
C THR A 358 -19.57 1.05 3.91
N LEU A 359 -19.85 0.09 4.80
CA LEU A 359 -19.21 -1.22 4.82
C LEU A 359 -20.16 -2.28 4.27
N TYR A 360 -19.69 -3.00 3.26
CA TYR A 360 -20.41 -4.04 2.53
C TYR A 360 -19.83 -5.42 2.84
N ALA A 361 -20.52 -6.49 2.42
CA ALA A 361 -20.15 -7.86 2.74
C ALA A 361 -18.72 -8.26 2.30
N HIS A 362 -18.15 -7.59 1.28
CA HIS A 362 -16.79 -7.81 0.80
C HIS A 362 -15.68 -7.11 1.62
N ASP A 363 -16.01 -6.18 2.51
CA ASP A 363 -15.03 -5.53 3.41
C ASP A 363 -14.63 -6.43 4.60
N PHE A 364 -15.34 -7.55 4.77
CA PHE A 364 -15.21 -8.51 5.88
C PHE A 364 -14.58 -9.84 5.44
N PRO A 365 -13.86 -10.54 6.33
CA PRO A 365 -13.40 -11.90 6.07
C PRO A 365 -14.56 -12.86 5.80
N ALA A 366 -14.39 -13.78 4.84
CA ALA A 366 -15.43 -14.75 4.48
C ALA A 366 -15.87 -15.61 5.69
N GLY A 367 -17.18 -15.65 5.97
CA GLY A 367 -17.73 -16.29 7.16
C GLY A 367 -17.56 -15.47 8.46
N SER A 368 -17.29 -14.17 8.35
CA SER A 368 -17.31 -13.20 9.44
C SER A 368 -17.94 -11.86 8.99
N VAL A 369 -18.96 -11.95 8.13
CA VAL A 369 -19.80 -10.82 7.72
C VAL A 369 -20.87 -10.61 8.80
N PRO A 370 -21.04 -9.40 9.35
CA PRO A 370 -22.13 -9.07 10.27
C PRO A 370 -23.52 -9.19 9.61
N GLU A 371 -24.57 -9.33 10.41
CA GLU A 371 -25.96 -9.48 9.93
C GLU A 371 -26.58 -8.13 9.51
N ASP A 372 -26.08 -7.03 10.04
CA ASP A 372 -26.51 -5.64 9.84
C ASP A 372 -25.87 -4.93 8.63
N VAL A 373 -25.26 -5.70 7.72
CA VAL A 373 -24.62 -5.18 6.49
C VAL A 373 -25.68 -4.82 5.44
N PRO A 374 -25.64 -3.61 4.81
CA PRO A 374 -24.54 -2.65 4.83
C PRO A 374 -24.56 -1.66 6.02
N ILE A 375 -23.42 -1.56 6.70
CA ILE A 375 -23.25 -0.71 7.90
C ILE A 375 -22.77 0.69 7.47
N ARG A 376 -23.48 1.75 7.88
CA ARG A 376 -23.11 3.15 7.57
C ARG A 376 -22.51 3.86 8.80
N ILE A 377 -21.23 4.17 8.73
CA ILE A 377 -20.48 4.88 9.77
C ILE A 377 -20.38 6.35 9.36
N GLY A 378 -20.84 7.27 10.20
CA GLY A 378 -20.72 8.71 9.93
C GLY A 378 -19.30 9.23 10.15
N ILE A 379 -18.93 10.29 9.43
CA ILE A 379 -17.73 11.10 9.66
C ILE A 379 -18.18 12.48 10.11
N LYS A 380 -17.78 12.89 11.30
CA LYS A 380 -18.09 14.20 11.86
C LYS A 380 -17.38 15.31 11.08
N GLN A 381 -16.06 15.16 10.91
CA GLN A 381 -15.22 16.13 10.21
C GLN A 381 -13.95 15.48 9.66
N VAL A 382 -13.38 16.15 8.64
CA VAL A 382 -12.00 15.95 8.20
C VAL A 382 -11.29 17.29 8.31
N GLN A 383 -10.12 17.29 8.95
CA GLN A 383 -9.33 18.49 9.25
C GLN A 383 -7.87 18.31 8.83
N MET A 384 -7.18 19.40 8.49
CA MET A 384 -5.75 19.38 8.12
C MET A 384 -4.86 19.75 9.31
N GLU A 385 -3.78 19.00 9.56
CA GLU A 385 -2.86 19.33 10.67
C GLU A 385 -1.38 18.96 10.44
N GLN A 386 -0.52 19.44 11.32
CA GLN A 386 0.92 19.17 11.33
C GLN A 386 1.27 17.84 12.02
N ASP A 387 2.10 16.99 11.40
CA ASP A 387 2.79 15.94 12.17
C ASP A 387 3.95 16.49 13.03
N THR A 388 4.31 15.77 14.08
CA THR A 388 5.40 16.12 15.00
C THR A 388 6.76 15.61 14.51
N ALA A 389 7.86 16.02 15.18
CA ALA A 389 9.18 15.45 14.94
C ALA A 389 9.20 13.94 15.23
N LYS A 390 10.23 13.24 14.73
CA LYS A 390 10.45 11.84 15.10
C LYS A 390 11.38 11.78 16.31
N THR A 391 10.84 11.39 17.47
CA THR A 391 11.64 11.11 18.67
C THR A 391 12.23 9.70 18.62
N VAL A 392 13.54 9.58 18.84
CA VAL A 392 14.24 8.30 19.04
C VAL A 392 14.89 8.31 20.43
N GLN A 393 14.37 7.49 21.34
CA GLN A 393 14.95 7.33 22.67
C GLN A 393 16.22 6.47 22.60
N GLN A 394 17.26 6.88 23.34
CA GLN A 394 18.50 6.15 23.55
C GLN A 394 18.77 6.01 25.06
N PRO A 395 19.20 4.82 25.54
CA PRO A 395 19.55 4.63 26.94
C PRO A 395 20.69 5.57 27.40
N PRO A 396 20.68 6.05 28.66
CA PRO A 396 19.67 5.78 29.68
C PRO A 396 18.40 6.63 29.53
N SER A 397 18.53 7.88 29.05
CA SER A 397 17.46 8.90 29.07
C SER A 397 17.58 9.96 27.97
N THR A 398 18.37 9.69 26.91
CA THR A 398 18.59 10.64 25.81
C THR A 398 17.46 10.56 24.79
N HIS A 399 16.89 11.70 24.41
CA HIS A 399 15.91 11.79 23.32
C HIS A 399 16.55 12.50 22.12
N LEU A 400 16.70 11.78 21.01
CA LEU A 400 17.16 12.35 19.74
C LEU A 400 15.95 12.77 18.90
N LEU A 401 15.98 13.99 18.36
CA LEU A 401 14.90 14.57 17.57
C LEU A 401 15.30 14.64 16.09
N ASP A 402 14.39 14.22 15.21
CA ASP A 402 14.48 14.42 13.78
C ASP A 402 13.29 15.23 13.26
N PHE A 403 13.55 16.51 12.98
CA PHE A 403 12.61 17.51 12.47
C PHE A 403 12.30 17.35 10.97
N ASN A 404 12.89 16.35 10.29
CA ASN A 404 12.48 15.98 8.92
C ASN A 404 10.95 15.82 8.81
N ARG A 405 10.31 15.23 9.82
CA ARG A 405 8.86 14.96 9.86
C ARG A 405 7.98 16.13 10.35
N VAL A 406 8.52 17.12 11.09
CA VAL A 406 7.70 18.24 11.61
C VAL A 406 6.96 18.92 10.48
N SER A 407 5.67 19.19 10.68
CA SER A 407 4.79 19.81 9.71
C SER A 407 4.63 19.02 8.39
N HIS A 408 4.94 17.72 8.37
CA HIS A 408 4.35 16.85 7.35
C HIS A 408 2.82 17.04 7.36
N PRO A 409 2.18 17.14 6.18
CA PRO A 409 0.77 17.45 6.10
C PRO A 409 -0.07 16.21 6.39
N LEU A 410 -0.88 16.28 7.44
CA LEU A 410 -1.85 15.24 7.78
C LEU A 410 -3.26 15.70 7.41
N ILE A 411 -4.14 14.73 7.15
CA ILE A 411 -5.56 14.87 7.51
C ILE A 411 -5.87 14.00 8.71
N GLU A 412 -6.70 14.51 9.61
CA GLU A 412 -7.37 13.74 10.65
C GLU A 412 -8.84 13.53 10.24
N ILE A 413 -9.28 12.28 10.24
CA ILE A 413 -10.64 11.84 9.88
C ILE A 413 -11.31 11.32 11.15
N ILE A 414 -12.35 12.02 11.61
CA ILE A 414 -13.01 11.74 12.90
C ILE A 414 -14.37 11.08 12.65
N THR A 415 -14.53 9.80 12.98
CA THR A 415 -15.83 9.12 12.85
C THR A 415 -16.80 9.52 13.96
N LEU A 416 -18.09 9.44 13.68
CA LEU A 416 -19.10 9.33 14.72
C LEU A 416 -18.97 7.96 15.43
N PRO A 417 -19.38 7.86 16.70
CA PRO A 417 -19.32 6.62 17.47
C PRO A 417 -20.46 5.65 17.09
N HIS A 418 -20.46 5.15 15.85
CA HIS A 418 -21.46 4.23 15.28
C HIS A 418 -20.97 2.76 15.22
N ILE A 419 -19.81 2.44 15.78
CA ILE A 419 -19.15 1.15 15.59
C ILE A 419 -19.33 0.29 16.84
N HIS A 420 -20.11 -0.79 16.71
CA HIS A 420 -20.50 -1.65 17.83
C HIS A 420 -19.77 -3.01 17.88
N ASP A 421 -18.87 -3.29 16.92
CA ASP A 421 -18.09 -4.53 16.84
C ASP A 421 -16.60 -4.25 16.46
N PRO A 422 -15.61 -4.92 17.08
CA PRO A 422 -14.18 -4.71 16.78
C PRO A 422 -13.76 -5.07 15.35
N LEU A 423 -14.45 -6.02 14.70
CA LEU A 423 -14.24 -6.39 13.30
C LEU A 423 -14.79 -5.34 12.35
N VAL A 424 -15.89 -4.66 12.73
CA VAL A 424 -16.44 -3.49 12.00
C VAL A 424 -15.48 -2.30 12.12
N ALA A 425 -14.87 -2.08 13.29
CA ALA A 425 -13.79 -1.09 13.44
C ALA A 425 -12.60 -1.42 12.52
N ALA A 426 -12.16 -2.68 12.51
CA ALA A 426 -11.07 -3.13 11.65
C ALA A 426 -11.42 -3.03 10.15
N ALA A 427 -12.69 -3.23 9.76
CA ALA A 427 -13.17 -3.04 8.40
C ALA A 427 -13.19 -1.55 8.00
N CYS A 428 -13.65 -0.68 8.89
CA CYS A 428 -13.65 0.78 8.70
C CYS A 428 -12.24 1.31 8.40
N VAL A 429 -11.23 0.95 9.20
CA VAL A 429 -9.83 1.38 8.98
C VAL A 429 -9.30 0.87 7.63
N ARG A 430 -9.56 -0.40 7.25
CA ARG A 430 -9.18 -0.93 5.93
C ARG A 430 -9.86 -0.16 4.79
N LYS A 431 -11.14 0.16 4.95
CA LYS A 431 -11.95 0.85 3.94
C LYS A 431 -11.45 2.27 3.72
N ILE A 432 -11.15 3.00 4.80
CA ILE A 432 -10.49 4.33 4.76
C ILE A 432 -9.14 4.24 4.04
N GLN A 433 -8.26 3.31 4.44
CA GLN A 433 -6.96 3.12 3.80
C GLN A 433 -7.08 2.82 2.29
N THR A 434 -8.10 2.07 1.89
CA THR A 434 -8.36 1.73 0.48
C THR A 434 -8.88 2.94 -0.28
N ILE A 435 -9.84 3.70 0.27
CA ILE A 435 -10.38 4.92 -0.35
C ILE A 435 -9.28 5.98 -0.53
N LEU A 436 -8.49 6.27 0.52
CA LEU A 436 -7.40 7.25 0.46
C LEU A 436 -6.32 6.89 -0.57
N LYS A 437 -6.05 5.59 -0.75
CA LYS A 437 -5.17 5.09 -1.82
C LYS A 437 -5.82 5.24 -3.20
N THR A 438 -7.08 4.84 -3.35
CA THR A 438 -7.82 4.93 -4.64
C THR A 438 -7.95 6.37 -5.13
N VAL A 439 -7.99 7.36 -4.23
CA VAL A 439 -8.07 8.78 -4.59
C VAL A 439 -6.75 9.53 -4.58
N ASP A 440 -5.62 8.82 -4.48
CA ASP A 440 -4.27 9.40 -4.46
C ASP A 440 -4.22 10.58 -3.47
N ALA A 441 -4.52 10.29 -2.20
CA ALA A 441 -4.48 11.26 -1.12
C ALA A 441 -3.29 11.07 -0.17
N CYS A 442 -2.89 9.83 0.12
CA CYS A 442 -1.84 9.53 1.11
C CYS A 442 -0.63 8.77 0.53
N THR A 443 0.55 8.94 1.14
CA THR A 443 1.80 8.31 0.69
C THR A 443 1.89 6.80 0.95
N ALA A 444 1.28 6.35 2.05
CA ALA A 444 1.64 5.10 2.72
C ALA A 444 0.50 4.59 3.59
N GLY A 445 0.40 3.27 3.75
CA GLY A 445 -0.51 2.64 4.70
C GLY A 445 0.03 2.60 6.13
N MET A 446 -0.71 1.92 7.01
CA MET A 446 -0.32 1.77 8.42
C MET A 446 1.04 1.07 8.57
N GLU A 447 1.30 0.08 7.73
CA GLU A 447 2.52 -0.71 7.71
C GLU A 447 3.80 0.09 7.39
N MET A 448 3.64 1.25 6.72
CA MET A 448 4.71 2.19 6.42
C MET A 448 4.65 3.47 7.29
N GLY A 449 3.70 3.55 8.23
CA GLY A 449 3.51 4.66 9.17
C GLY A 449 2.71 5.86 8.63
N GLY A 450 2.30 5.83 7.36
CA GLY A 450 1.53 6.92 6.72
C GLY A 450 0.06 6.99 7.14
N LEU A 451 -0.43 6.01 7.91
CA LEU A 451 -1.77 6.03 8.51
C LEU A 451 -1.71 5.52 9.95
N ARG A 452 -2.20 6.32 10.90
CA ARG A 452 -2.32 6.00 12.32
C ARG A 452 -3.79 6.03 12.73
N ALA A 453 -4.19 5.12 13.61
CA ALA A 453 -5.51 5.15 14.24
C ALA A 453 -5.36 5.32 15.75
N ASP A 454 -6.16 6.22 16.31
CA ASP A 454 -6.50 6.28 17.72
C ASP A 454 -7.99 5.86 17.85
N VAL A 455 -8.37 5.14 18.91
CA VAL A 455 -9.75 4.66 19.08
C VAL A 455 -10.33 5.04 20.44
N ASN A 456 -11.57 5.48 20.41
CA ASN A 456 -12.36 5.89 21.56
C ASN A 456 -13.35 4.77 21.89
N VAL A 457 -13.13 4.05 22.97
CA VAL A 457 -13.91 2.86 23.38
C VAL A 457 -14.76 3.19 24.61
N SER A 458 -16.04 2.85 24.55
CA SER A 458 -16.96 2.87 25.68
C SER A 458 -17.83 1.60 25.67
N VAL A 459 -18.28 1.17 26.85
CA VAL A 459 -19.31 0.14 27.01
C VAL A 459 -20.44 0.64 27.91
N ARG A 460 -21.65 0.12 27.70
CA ARG A 460 -22.82 0.35 28.55
C ARG A 460 -23.67 -0.90 28.68
N GLU A 461 -24.50 -1.00 29.70
CA GLU A 461 -25.45 -2.10 29.84
C GLU A 461 -26.69 -1.85 28.96
N ARG A 462 -27.17 -2.87 28.26
CA ARG A 462 -28.38 -2.80 27.42
C ARG A 462 -29.63 -2.79 28.29
N GLY A 463 -30.74 -2.28 27.76
CA GLY A 463 -32.05 -2.26 28.42
C GLY A 463 -32.20 -1.25 29.57
N LYS A 464 -31.11 -0.83 30.23
CA LYS A 464 -31.15 0.35 31.11
C LYS A 464 -31.41 1.61 30.29
N ALA A 465 -32.59 2.20 30.50
CA ALA A 465 -32.97 3.46 29.86
C ALA A 465 -31.98 4.56 30.25
N SER A 466 -31.32 5.16 29.25
CA SER A 466 -30.22 6.10 29.46
C SER A 466 -30.73 7.49 29.82
N GLN A 467 -31.13 7.71 31.07
CA GLN A 467 -31.47 9.04 31.57
C GLN A 467 -30.24 9.94 31.79
N GLU A 468 -29.04 9.35 31.95
CA GLU A 468 -27.77 10.07 32.19
C GLU A 468 -26.63 9.57 31.27
N GLY A 469 -26.95 9.08 30.07
CA GLY A 469 -25.93 8.63 29.12
C GLY A 469 -25.18 9.81 28.47
N LEU A 470 -23.87 9.70 28.30
CA LEU A 470 -23.07 10.71 27.60
C LEU A 470 -23.53 10.87 26.14
N SER A 471 -23.19 12.00 25.52
CA SER A 471 -23.45 12.21 24.09
C SER A 471 -22.25 12.82 23.38
N TYR A 472 -22.14 12.55 22.08
CA TYR A 472 -21.12 13.11 21.21
C TYR A 472 -21.69 13.35 19.81
N SER A 473 -21.69 14.61 19.37
CA SER A 473 -22.04 15.01 17.99
C SER A 473 -23.37 14.40 17.48
N GLY A 474 -24.41 14.41 18.32
CA GLY A 474 -25.74 13.87 18.00
C GLY A 474 -25.97 12.41 18.39
N VAL A 475 -24.91 11.62 18.68
CA VAL A 475 -25.06 10.26 19.21
C VAL A 475 -25.22 10.32 20.73
N SER A 476 -26.34 9.82 21.25
CA SER A 476 -26.70 9.84 22.67
C SER A 476 -26.64 8.45 23.31
N GLY A 477 -26.48 8.40 24.64
CA GLY A 477 -26.52 7.14 25.38
C GLY A 477 -25.17 6.43 25.46
N LEU A 478 -24.06 7.15 25.34
CA LEU A 478 -22.71 6.61 25.38
C LEU A 478 -22.27 6.29 26.82
N GLY A 479 -21.40 5.28 26.97
CA GLY A 479 -20.68 5.01 28.23
C GLY A 479 -19.47 5.93 28.40
N GLN A 480 -18.76 5.83 29.53
CA GLN A 480 -17.53 6.60 29.75
C GLN A 480 -16.45 6.22 28.72
N ARG A 481 -15.86 7.24 28.09
CA ARG A 481 -14.86 7.10 27.03
C ARG A 481 -13.48 6.79 27.60
N THR A 482 -12.84 5.73 27.11
CA THR A 482 -11.39 5.51 27.20
C THR A 482 -10.78 5.63 25.80
N GLU A 483 -9.69 6.37 25.69
CA GLU A 483 -8.96 6.60 24.44
C GLU A 483 -7.74 5.66 24.36
N ILE A 484 -7.51 4.99 23.24
CA ILE A 484 -6.34 4.14 23.00
C ILE A 484 -5.53 4.69 21.82
N LYS A 485 -4.31 5.16 22.09
CA LYS A 485 -3.48 5.85 21.07
C LYS A 485 -2.45 4.97 20.37
N ASN A 486 -2.04 5.43 19.18
CA ASN A 486 -0.91 4.97 18.38
C ASN A 486 -1.03 3.52 17.88
N LEU A 487 -2.19 3.16 17.34
CA LEU A 487 -2.46 1.82 16.81
C LEU A 487 -1.94 1.70 15.37
N ALA A 488 -0.68 1.30 15.23
CA ALA A 488 0.03 1.19 13.94
C ALA A 488 -0.38 -0.02 13.07
N SER A 489 -1.53 -0.67 13.31
CA SER A 489 -2.09 -1.67 12.38
C SER A 489 -3.56 -1.97 12.64
N VAL A 490 -4.27 -2.37 11.58
CA VAL A 490 -5.67 -2.86 11.62
C VAL A 490 -5.88 -3.98 12.65
N LYS A 491 -4.92 -4.90 12.78
CA LYS A 491 -5.02 -6.01 13.75
C LYS A 491 -4.89 -5.52 15.19
N ALA A 492 -4.02 -4.53 15.43
CA ALA A 492 -3.90 -3.87 16.73
C ALA A 492 -5.17 -3.07 17.09
N VAL A 493 -5.86 -2.47 16.11
CA VAL A 493 -7.18 -1.84 16.33
C VAL A 493 -8.20 -2.87 16.83
N GLU A 494 -8.35 -4.01 16.16
CA GLU A 494 -9.26 -5.09 16.59
C GLU A 494 -8.92 -5.60 18.00
N ASP A 495 -7.63 -5.91 18.29
CA ASP A 495 -7.22 -6.47 19.58
C ASP A 495 -7.30 -5.46 20.73
N ALA A 496 -6.99 -4.18 20.48
CA ALA A 496 -7.06 -3.12 21.49
C ALA A 496 -8.51 -2.83 21.91
N ILE A 497 -9.45 -2.82 20.96
CA ILE A 497 -10.88 -2.64 21.25
C ILE A 497 -11.41 -3.84 22.04
N VAL A 498 -11.06 -5.08 21.67
CA VAL A 498 -11.44 -6.29 22.44
C VAL A 498 -10.92 -6.21 23.87
N ALA A 499 -9.63 -5.92 24.05
CA ALA A 499 -8.99 -5.85 25.36
C ALA A 499 -9.56 -4.72 26.25
N GLU A 500 -9.91 -3.57 25.66
CA GLU A 500 -10.47 -2.44 26.40
C GLU A 500 -11.95 -2.64 26.74
N ARG A 501 -12.74 -3.19 25.80
CA ARG A 501 -14.12 -3.64 26.06
C ARG A 501 -14.17 -4.59 27.25
N ASP A 502 -13.34 -5.63 27.23
CA ASP A 502 -13.30 -6.65 28.28
C ASP A 502 -12.89 -6.03 29.63
N ARG A 503 -11.86 -5.17 29.63
CA ARG A 503 -11.43 -4.43 30.83
C ARG A 503 -12.53 -3.53 31.40
N GLN A 504 -13.31 -2.85 30.55
CA GLN A 504 -14.40 -1.98 31.03
C GLN A 504 -15.56 -2.80 31.59
N ILE A 505 -15.96 -3.90 30.92
CA ILE A 505 -17.00 -4.80 31.40
C ILE A 505 -16.60 -5.43 32.75
N GLU A 506 -15.40 -6.00 32.83
CA GLU A 506 -14.89 -6.64 34.06
C GLU A 506 -14.76 -5.65 35.23
N LEU A 507 -14.45 -4.36 34.95
CA LEU A 507 -14.41 -3.31 35.95
C LEU A 507 -15.81 -2.94 36.46
N ILE A 508 -16.80 -2.77 35.58
CA ILE A 508 -18.17 -2.38 35.96
C ILE A 508 -18.89 -3.54 36.65
N GLU A 509 -18.70 -4.78 36.18
CA GLU A 509 -19.26 -5.98 36.84
C GLU A 509 -18.59 -6.27 38.19
N GLY A 510 -17.36 -5.82 38.39
CA GLY A 510 -16.69 -5.76 39.70
C GLY A 510 -17.14 -4.60 40.61
N GLY A 511 -18.14 -3.80 40.21
CA GLY A 511 -18.63 -2.65 40.98
C GLY A 511 -17.75 -1.39 40.92
N GLY A 512 -16.75 -1.37 40.03
CA GLY A 512 -15.87 -0.22 39.80
C GLY A 512 -16.43 0.75 38.74
N VAL A 513 -15.76 1.90 38.62
CA VAL A 513 -16.13 2.96 37.66
C VAL A 513 -15.03 3.12 36.62
N VAL A 514 -15.39 3.16 35.34
CA VAL A 514 -14.47 3.50 34.25
C VAL A 514 -14.10 4.98 34.36
N GLU A 515 -12.80 5.30 34.41
CA GLU A 515 -12.34 6.69 34.34
C GLU A 515 -12.16 7.15 32.88
N GLY A 516 -12.37 8.44 32.61
CA GLY A 516 -11.95 9.06 31.36
C GLY A 516 -10.42 9.20 31.32
N GLU A 517 -9.76 8.49 30.40
CA GLU A 517 -8.30 8.45 30.34
C GLU A 517 -7.73 8.02 28.98
N THR A 518 -6.46 8.36 28.76
CA THR A 518 -5.64 7.90 27.62
C THR A 518 -4.82 6.67 28.00
N ARG A 519 -4.98 5.60 27.22
CA ARG A 519 -4.26 4.33 27.33
C ARG A 519 -3.44 4.05 26.07
N GLY A 520 -2.47 3.15 26.21
CA GLY A 520 -1.55 2.72 25.17
C GLY A 520 -1.65 1.23 24.92
N TRP A 521 -1.40 0.85 23.68
CA TRP A 521 -1.35 -0.54 23.25
C TRP A 521 0.09 -1.05 23.12
N THR A 522 0.27 -2.36 23.11
CA THR A 522 1.54 -3.02 22.78
C THR A 522 1.23 -4.26 21.96
N VAL A 523 1.91 -4.44 20.83
CA VAL A 523 1.64 -5.56 19.90
C VAL A 523 1.85 -6.89 20.62
N GLY A 524 0.84 -7.76 20.59
CA GLY A 524 0.84 -9.05 21.32
C GLY A 524 0.43 -8.96 22.80
N SER A 525 0.07 -7.77 23.29
CA SER A 525 -0.60 -7.63 24.60
C SER A 525 -2.00 -8.25 24.57
N LYS A 526 -2.54 -8.54 25.76
CA LYS A 526 -3.97 -8.79 25.99
C LYS A 526 -4.65 -7.67 26.79
N THR A 527 -3.90 -6.64 27.17
CA THR A 527 -4.37 -5.53 28.00
C THR A 527 -3.85 -4.20 27.47
N THR A 528 -4.69 -3.17 27.54
CA THR A 528 -4.31 -1.76 27.43
C THR A 528 -3.56 -1.32 28.69
N LYS A 529 -2.63 -0.36 28.59
CA LYS A 529 -1.91 0.21 29.73
C LYS A 529 -2.22 1.70 29.88
N ARG A 530 -2.45 2.19 31.10
CA ARG A 530 -2.58 3.64 31.39
C ARG A 530 -1.29 4.37 30.96
N LEU A 531 -1.41 5.45 30.19
CA LEU A 531 -0.26 6.29 29.79
C LEU A 531 -0.10 7.55 30.64
N ARG A 532 -1.19 8.11 31.15
CA ARG A 532 -1.22 9.32 31.99
C ARG A 532 -2.19 9.13 33.16
N GLY A 533 -1.88 9.71 34.32
CA GLY A 533 -2.77 9.76 35.49
C GLY A 533 -3.74 10.94 35.45
N LYS A 534 -4.56 11.10 36.50
CA LYS A 534 -5.48 12.23 36.65
C LYS A 534 -4.74 13.54 36.95
N GLU A 535 -4.44 14.30 35.90
CA GLU A 535 -4.06 15.72 35.95
C GLU A 535 -5.07 16.55 35.12
N GLY A 536 -6.36 16.37 35.42
CA GLY A 536 -7.48 16.98 34.70
C GLY A 536 -7.69 16.44 33.28
N GLU A 537 -8.63 17.04 32.55
CA GLU A 537 -8.51 17.10 31.10
C GLU A 537 -7.44 18.14 30.77
N ILE A 538 -6.49 17.80 29.90
CA ILE A 538 -5.44 18.74 29.49
C ILE A 538 -6.03 19.79 28.56
N ASP A 539 -6.13 21.03 29.05
CA ASP A 539 -6.56 22.18 28.28
C ASP A 539 -5.50 22.55 27.23
N TYR A 540 -5.77 22.13 25.98
CA TYR A 540 -4.98 22.48 24.80
C TYR A 540 -5.13 23.96 24.38
N ARG A 541 -5.99 24.76 25.04
CA ARG A 541 -6.18 26.20 24.81
C ARG A 541 -6.31 26.52 23.33
N TYR A 542 -7.28 25.88 22.67
CA TYR A 542 -7.54 26.09 21.24
C TYR A 542 -7.80 27.58 20.97
N MET A 543 -7.09 28.13 20.00
CA MET A 543 -7.16 29.54 19.61
C MET A 543 -6.97 29.65 18.10
N PRO A 544 -7.77 30.43 17.36
CA PRO A 544 -7.51 30.70 15.94
C PRO A 544 -6.10 31.22 15.71
N ASP A 545 -5.43 30.72 14.68
CA ASP A 545 -4.04 31.07 14.37
C ASP A 545 -3.97 32.46 13.71
N PRO A 546 -3.35 33.48 14.36
CA PRO A 546 -3.32 34.85 13.82
C PRO A 546 -2.32 35.02 12.68
N ASP A 547 -1.37 34.10 12.50
CA ASP A 547 -0.36 34.16 11.45
C ASP A 547 -0.83 33.49 10.13
N ILE A 548 -2.01 32.86 10.12
CA ILE A 548 -2.57 32.18 8.93
C ILE A 548 -3.92 32.80 8.53
N ALA A 549 -3.98 33.38 7.34
CA ALA A 549 -5.22 33.87 6.75
C ALA A 549 -6.21 32.71 6.47
N PRO A 550 -7.53 32.88 6.71
CA PRO A 550 -8.54 31.88 6.40
C PRO A 550 -8.52 31.44 4.93
N VAL A 551 -8.68 30.13 4.72
CA VAL A 551 -8.72 29.50 3.40
C VAL A 551 -10.14 29.56 2.87
N PHE A 552 -10.35 30.22 1.73
CA PHE A 552 -11.61 30.18 0.99
C PHE A 552 -11.51 29.12 -0.13
N ILE A 553 -12.47 28.21 -0.18
CA ILE A 553 -12.47 27.06 -1.09
C ILE A 553 -13.50 27.30 -2.19
N ALA A 554 -13.01 27.50 -3.42
CA ALA A 554 -13.83 27.90 -4.55
C ALA A 554 -14.70 26.73 -5.07
N GLN A 555 -15.95 27.02 -5.43
CA GLN A 555 -16.95 26.01 -5.80
C GLN A 555 -16.65 25.34 -7.15
N ASP A 556 -15.95 26.04 -8.05
CA ASP A 556 -15.46 25.51 -9.32
C ASP A 556 -14.36 24.46 -9.11
N LEU A 557 -13.44 24.67 -8.16
CA LEU A 557 -12.45 23.67 -7.74
C LEU A 557 -13.14 22.43 -7.15
N ILE A 558 -14.17 22.60 -6.31
CA ILE A 558 -14.95 21.48 -5.75
C ILE A 558 -15.66 20.70 -6.86
N ALA A 559 -16.29 21.40 -7.82
CA ALA A 559 -16.93 20.77 -8.97
C ALA A 559 -15.92 20.03 -9.88
N HIS A 560 -14.78 20.67 -10.18
CA HIS A 560 -13.70 20.08 -10.96
C HIS A 560 -13.18 18.80 -10.30
N LEU A 561 -12.88 18.83 -8.99
CA LEU A 561 -12.43 17.65 -8.25
C LEU A 561 -13.49 16.55 -8.22
N ARG A 562 -14.78 16.87 -8.04
CA ARG A 562 -15.88 15.88 -8.14
C ARG A 562 -15.97 15.22 -9.51
N THR A 563 -15.81 15.98 -10.60
CA THR A 563 -15.85 15.42 -11.97
C THR A 563 -14.65 14.54 -12.32
N ASN A 564 -13.49 14.81 -11.73
CA ASN A 564 -12.24 14.08 -11.97
C ASN A 564 -11.88 13.09 -10.85
N LEU A 565 -12.80 12.84 -9.90
CA LEU A 565 -12.56 11.88 -8.83
C LEU A 565 -12.58 10.44 -9.40
N PRO A 566 -11.63 9.57 -9.00
CA PRO A 566 -11.70 8.13 -9.14
C PRO A 566 -13.09 7.51 -8.97
N THR A 567 -13.33 6.44 -9.73
CA THR A 567 -14.45 5.54 -9.46
C THR A 567 -14.13 4.74 -8.20
N LEU A 568 -14.86 4.98 -7.10
CA LEU A 568 -14.55 4.41 -5.79
C LEU A 568 -14.69 2.88 -5.76
N PRO A 569 -13.99 2.17 -4.84
CA PRO A 569 -13.91 0.71 -4.81
C PRO A 569 -15.26 -0.01 -4.89
N ASP A 570 -16.25 0.43 -4.11
CA ASP A 570 -17.56 -0.20 -4.08
C ASP A 570 -18.31 -0.02 -5.39
N ARG A 571 -18.22 1.15 -6.04
CA ARG A 571 -18.85 1.38 -7.35
C ARG A 571 -18.27 0.47 -8.43
N VAL A 572 -16.96 0.24 -8.40
CA VAL A 572 -16.29 -0.72 -9.28
C VAL A 572 -16.81 -2.14 -9.04
N VAL A 573 -16.88 -2.58 -7.78
CA VAL A 573 -17.46 -3.90 -7.42
C VAL A 573 -18.91 -4.01 -7.86
N ASP A 574 -19.70 -2.96 -7.69
CA ASP A 574 -21.12 -2.89 -8.05
C ASP A 574 -21.34 -3.05 -9.57
N VAL A 575 -20.51 -2.39 -10.39
CA VAL A 575 -20.49 -2.55 -11.86
C VAL A 575 -20.08 -3.96 -12.27
N LEU A 576 -19.03 -4.50 -11.66
CA LEU A 576 -18.53 -5.86 -11.93
C LEU A 576 -19.57 -6.94 -11.60
N VAL A 577 -20.32 -6.79 -10.52
CA VAL A 577 -21.42 -7.71 -10.18
C VAL A 577 -22.60 -7.52 -11.13
N LYS A 578 -23.12 -6.29 -11.26
CA LYS A 578 -24.41 -6.01 -11.92
C LYS A 578 -24.37 -6.11 -13.44
N ARG A 579 -23.25 -5.70 -14.07
CA ARG A 579 -23.10 -5.68 -15.54
C ARG A 579 -22.24 -6.84 -16.07
N TYR A 580 -21.23 -7.27 -15.31
CA TYR A 580 -20.28 -8.28 -15.77
C TYR A 580 -20.53 -9.69 -15.19
N GLY A 581 -21.53 -9.87 -14.31
CA GLY A 581 -21.96 -11.19 -13.84
C GLY A 581 -20.98 -11.90 -12.89
N LEU A 582 -20.00 -11.17 -12.35
CA LEU A 582 -19.05 -11.66 -11.35
C LEU A 582 -19.74 -11.86 -9.99
N SER A 583 -19.19 -12.73 -9.14
CA SER A 583 -19.54 -12.70 -7.72
C SER A 583 -18.86 -11.51 -7.05
N THR A 584 -19.45 -10.96 -5.98
CA THR A 584 -18.88 -9.86 -5.20
C THR A 584 -17.46 -10.16 -4.71
N LYS A 585 -17.20 -11.44 -4.37
CA LYS A 585 -15.88 -11.95 -4.00
C LYS A 585 -14.89 -11.83 -5.16
N ASP A 586 -15.27 -12.28 -6.35
CA ASP A 586 -14.37 -12.29 -7.51
C ASP A 586 -14.11 -10.85 -8.01
N ALA A 587 -15.13 -9.98 -7.96
CA ALA A 587 -15.00 -8.55 -8.22
C ALA A 587 -14.02 -7.86 -7.25
N GLY A 588 -14.18 -8.08 -5.95
CA GLY A 588 -13.23 -7.57 -4.93
C GLY A 588 -11.82 -8.18 -5.05
N THR A 589 -11.71 -9.41 -5.56
CA THR A 589 -10.43 -10.08 -5.82
C THR A 589 -9.70 -9.45 -7.02
N LEU A 590 -10.40 -9.18 -8.13
CA LEU A 590 -9.85 -8.46 -9.29
C LEU A 590 -9.36 -7.05 -8.91
N LEU A 591 -10.14 -6.33 -8.10
CA LEU A 591 -9.81 -4.97 -7.66
C LEU A 591 -8.59 -4.92 -6.72
N SER A 592 -8.41 -5.93 -5.86
CA SER A 592 -7.32 -5.96 -4.86
C SER A 592 -5.98 -6.47 -5.40
N PHE A 593 -5.97 -7.37 -6.39
CA PHE A 593 -4.72 -7.92 -6.93
C PHE A 593 -3.93 -6.94 -7.81
N ASP A 594 -2.60 -6.93 -7.63
CA ASP A 594 -1.64 -6.21 -8.49
C ASP A 594 -1.93 -4.71 -8.62
N ASN A 595 -2.36 -4.11 -7.50
CA ASN A 595 -2.90 -2.75 -7.39
C ASN A 595 -4.10 -2.49 -8.34
N GLY A 596 -4.87 -3.52 -8.67
CA GLY A 596 -5.95 -3.54 -9.68
C GLY A 596 -5.49 -3.96 -11.09
N GLY A 597 -4.26 -4.49 -11.24
CA GLY A 597 -3.65 -4.73 -12.57
C GLY A 597 -4.37 -5.80 -13.37
N ARG A 598 -4.87 -6.83 -12.66
CA ARG A 598 -5.77 -7.84 -13.22
C ARG A 598 -7.13 -7.26 -13.61
N LEU A 599 -7.59 -6.19 -12.96
CA LEU A 599 -8.86 -5.53 -13.30
C LEU A 599 -8.77 -4.72 -14.60
N GLU A 600 -7.66 -4.00 -14.84
CA GLU A 600 -7.43 -3.36 -16.14
C GLU A 600 -7.40 -4.40 -17.28
N TYR A 601 -6.59 -5.44 -17.11
CA TYR A 601 -6.47 -6.55 -18.06
C TYR A 601 -7.80 -7.28 -18.28
N TYR A 602 -8.56 -7.51 -17.21
CA TYR A 602 -9.90 -8.07 -17.26
C TYR A 602 -10.87 -7.23 -18.11
N PHE A 603 -10.89 -5.90 -17.92
CA PHE A 603 -11.73 -5.02 -18.71
C PHE A 603 -11.32 -5.03 -20.19
N GLU A 604 -10.02 -5.01 -20.49
CA GLU A 604 -9.54 -5.03 -21.89
C GLU A 604 -9.89 -6.35 -22.58
N VAL A 605 -9.58 -7.50 -21.98
CA VAL A 605 -9.94 -8.83 -22.52
C VAL A 605 -11.46 -8.95 -22.71
N THR A 606 -12.26 -8.50 -21.74
CA THR A 606 -13.73 -8.59 -21.86
C THR A 606 -14.27 -7.68 -22.97
N ASN A 607 -13.75 -6.46 -23.10
CA ASN A 607 -14.19 -5.52 -24.12
C ASN A 607 -13.74 -5.93 -25.53
N GLN A 608 -12.52 -6.44 -25.69
CA GLN A 608 -12.04 -7.02 -26.96
C GLN A 608 -12.89 -8.24 -27.36
N LEU A 609 -13.14 -9.18 -26.43
CA LEU A 609 -13.91 -10.38 -26.70
C LEU A 609 -15.39 -10.09 -27.00
N ALA A 610 -16.00 -9.13 -26.31
CA ALA A 610 -17.36 -8.65 -26.60
C ALA A 610 -17.45 -8.03 -28.02
N ARG A 611 -16.47 -7.20 -28.42
CA ARG A 611 -16.38 -6.67 -29.79
C ARG A 611 -16.21 -7.78 -30.83
N ALA A 612 -15.28 -8.72 -30.60
CA ALA A 612 -14.99 -9.83 -31.51
C ALA A 612 -16.21 -10.76 -31.72
N ARG A 613 -17.13 -10.83 -30.74
CA ARG A 613 -18.40 -11.56 -30.82
C ARG A 613 -19.60 -10.69 -31.22
N SER A 614 -19.40 -9.38 -31.46
CA SER A 614 -20.46 -8.38 -31.69
C SER A 614 -21.50 -8.22 -30.57
N VAL A 615 -21.20 -8.71 -29.36
CA VAL A 615 -22.10 -8.72 -28.18
C VAL A 615 -22.05 -7.37 -27.47
N LYS A 616 -23.15 -6.61 -27.48
CA LYS A 616 -23.21 -5.28 -26.86
C LYS A 616 -23.34 -5.41 -25.33
N PRO A 617 -22.97 -4.37 -24.56
CA PRO A 617 -23.17 -4.35 -23.10
C PRO A 617 -24.61 -4.49 -22.60
N SER A 618 -25.60 -4.31 -23.48
CA SER A 618 -27.03 -4.54 -23.24
C SER A 618 -27.45 -6.00 -23.28
N ASP A 619 -26.64 -6.87 -23.87
CA ASP A 619 -27.08 -8.17 -24.36
C ASP A 619 -26.86 -9.23 -23.27
N ALA A 620 -27.78 -10.19 -23.15
CA ALA A 620 -27.75 -11.20 -22.08
C ALA A 620 -26.49 -12.12 -22.10
N GLU A 621 -25.73 -12.11 -23.19
CA GLU A 621 -24.43 -12.78 -23.30
C GLU A 621 -23.28 -12.00 -22.65
N PHE A 622 -23.36 -10.67 -22.51
CA PHE A 622 -22.28 -9.84 -21.97
C PHE A 622 -21.87 -10.23 -20.52
N PRO A 623 -22.80 -10.51 -19.58
CA PRO A 623 -22.46 -11.05 -18.26
C PRO A 623 -21.88 -12.47 -18.31
N ILE A 624 -22.16 -13.25 -19.35
CA ILE A 624 -21.59 -14.60 -19.53
C ILE A 624 -20.13 -14.48 -19.95
N ILE A 625 -19.82 -13.59 -20.89
CA ILE A 625 -18.44 -13.24 -21.28
C ILE A 625 -17.69 -12.69 -20.06
N GLY A 626 -18.27 -11.71 -19.36
CA GLY A 626 -17.67 -11.09 -18.18
C GLY A 626 -17.33 -12.10 -17.07
N LYS A 627 -18.23 -13.03 -16.77
CA LYS A 627 -18.00 -14.12 -15.81
C LYS A 627 -16.96 -15.13 -16.30
N ALA A 628 -16.96 -15.47 -17.59
CA ALA A 628 -15.98 -16.37 -18.19
C ALA A 628 -14.57 -15.78 -18.10
N VAL A 629 -14.35 -14.57 -18.60
CA VAL A 629 -13.06 -13.87 -18.54
C VAL A 629 -12.61 -13.71 -17.09
N GLY A 630 -13.52 -13.44 -16.15
CA GLY A 630 -13.20 -13.29 -14.73
C GLY A 630 -12.59 -14.54 -14.12
N ASN A 631 -13.19 -15.70 -14.41
CA ASN A 631 -12.64 -17.00 -14.02
C ASN A 631 -11.28 -17.28 -14.69
N TRP A 632 -11.13 -16.98 -15.99
CA TRP A 632 -9.88 -17.17 -16.72
C TRP A 632 -8.73 -16.30 -16.20
N VAL A 633 -8.98 -15.04 -15.85
CA VAL A 633 -7.98 -14.12 -15.27
C VAL A 633 -7.63 -14.50 -13.83
N LEU A 634 -8.61 -14.77 -12.98
CA LEU A 634 -8.37 -15.05 -11.55
C LEU A 634 -7.84 -16.45 -11.28
N MET A 635 -8.40 -17.48 -11.92
CA MET A 635 -8.16 -18.88 -11.58
C MET A 635 -7.16 -19.53 -12.53
N GLU A 636 -7.36 -19.40 -13.85
CA GLU A 636 -6.55 -20.11 -14.83
C GLU A 636 -5.18 -19.44 -14.99
N LEU A 637 -5.15 -18.22 -15.54
CA LEU A 637 -3.93 -17.41 -15.67
C LEU A 637 -3.33 -17.09 -14.29
N GLY A 638 -4.19 -16.78 -13.32
CA GLY A 638 -3.78 -16.53 -11.93
C GLY A 638 -3.09 -17.71 -11.24
N SER A 639 -3.27 -18.96 -11.71
CA SER A 639 -2.56 -20.13 -11.16
C SER A 639 -1.15 -20.36 -11.75
N LEU A 640 -0.81 -19.66 -12.84
CA LEU A 640 0.51 -19.73 -13.47
C LEU A 640 1.50 -18.81 -12.75
N TYR A 641 1.04 -17.63 -12.30
CA TYR A 641 1.75 -16.73 -11.39
C TYR A 641 1.87 -17.32 -9.98
N LYS A 642 2.97 -18.04 -9.72
CA LYS A 642 3.27 -18.65 -8.41
C LYS A 642 4.33 -17.88 -7.62
N ASP A 643 5.48 -17.67 -8.25
CA ASP A 643 6.67 -17.03 -7.67
C ASP A 643 7.17 -15.85 -8.54
N GLU A 644 6.35 -15.41 -9.50
CA GLU A 644 6.62 -14.29 -10.42
C GLU A 644 5.58 -13.17 -10.22
N ASP A 645 6.00 -11.91 -10.34
CA ASP A 645 5.11 -10.74 -10.32
C ASP A 645 4.20 -10.71 -11.57
N TRP A 646 2.99 -10.15 -11.42
CA TRP A 646 2.03 -10.01 -12.52
C TRP A 646 2.55 -9.12 -13.67
N SER A 647 2.39 -9.57 -14.92
CA SER A 647 2.66 -8.77 -16.12
C SER A 647 1.63 -9.03 -17.24
N ASP A 648 0.96 -7.98 -17.69
CA ASP A 648 0.08 -8.01 -18.87
C ASP A 648 0.81 -8.42 -20.16
N SER A 649 2.14 -8.23 -20.23
CA SER A 649 2.96 -8.66 -21.36
C SER A 649 3.24 -10.16 -21.44
N ARG A 650 3.00 -10.95 -20.38
CA ARG A 650 3.37 -12.38 -20.34
C ARG A 650 2.35 -13.26 -21.09
N VAL A 651 1.09 -12.85 -21.08
CA VAL A 651 0.02 -13.34 -21.95
C VAL A 651 -0.81 -12.12 -22.31
N SER A 652 -0.65 -11.57 -23.51
CA SER A 652 -1.34 -10.32 -23.88
C SER A 652 -2.87 -10.49 -23.88
N PRO A 653 -3.65 -9.40 -23.76
CA PRO A 653 -5.11 -9.48 -23.80
C PRO A 653 -5.63 -10.24 -25.02
N GLU A 654 -5.05 -9.99 -26.19
CA GLU A 654 -5.43 -10.56 -27.48
C GLU A 654 -5.27 -12.09 -27.50
N VAL A 655 -4.23 -12.62 -26.84
CA VAL A 655 -4.00 -14.06 -26.69
C VAL A 655 -5.10 -14.70 -25.84
N LEU A 656 -5.48 -14.08 -24.71
CA LEU A 656 -6.55 -14.60 -23.88
C LEU A 656 -7.93 -14.44 -24.55
N VAL A 657 -8.14 -13.38 -25.32
CA VAL A 657 -9.34 -13.17 -26.15
C VAL A 657 -9.51 -14.30 -27.16
N SER A 658 -8.45 -14.73 -27.87
CA SER A 658 -8.55 -15.90 -28.75
C SER A 658 -8.88 -17.17 -27.95
N ILE A 659 -8.09 -17.51 -26.90
CA ILE A 659 -8.29 -18.75 -26.13
C ILE A 659 -9.71 -18.86 -25.55
N VAL A 660 -10.22 -17.78 -24.93
CA VAL A 660 -11.58 -17.75 -24.37
C VAL A 660 -12.64 -17.65 -25.47
N GLY A 661 -12.35 -16.98 -26.59
CA GLY A 661 -13.22 -16.90 -27.76
C GLY A 661 -13.48 -18.26 -28.41
N GLN A 662 -12.42 -19.03 -28.70
CA GLN A 662 -12.52 -20.39 -29.25
C GLN A 662 -13.28 -21.33 -28.28
N LEU A 663 -13.07 -21.17 -26.96
CA LEU A 663 -13.80 -21.92 -25.93
C LEU A 663 -15.30 -21.57 -25.89
N LEU A 664 -15.66 -20.28 -25.93
CA LEU A 664 -17.06 -19.82 -25.97
C LEU A 664 -17.75 -20.12 -27.31
N GLN A 665 -17.00 -20.37 -28.38
CA GLN A 665 -17.50 -20.92 -29.65
C GLN A 665 -17.61 -22.46 -29.64
N LYS A 666 -17.30 -23.13 -28.51
CA LYS A 666 -17.16 -24.60 -28.41
C LYS A 666 -16.18 -25.23 -29.42
N ARG A 667 -15.26 -24.46 -30.00
CA ARG A 667 -14.26 -24.97 -30.96
C ARG A 667 -13.14 -25.77 -30.30
N ILE A 668 -12.92 -25.59 -28.99
CA ILE A 668 -11.92 -26.31 -28.21
C ILE A 668 -12.48 -26.69 -26.83
N THR A 669 -11.91 -27.71 -26.20
CA THR A 669 -12.28 -28.07 -24.82
C THR A 669 -11.62 -27.13 -23.79
N SER A 670 -12.18 -27.08 -22.58
CA SER A 670 -11.51 -26.40 -21.45
C SER A 670 -10.10 -26.95 -21.18
N ARG A 671 -9.87 -28.25 -21.41
CA ARG A 671 -8.54 -28.89 -21.27
C ARG A 671 -7.56 -28.38 -22.33
N SER A 672 -8.00 -28.28 -23.58
CA SER A 672 -7.25 -27.68 -24.69
C SER A 672 -6.89 -26.23 -24.38
N ALA A 673 -7.88 -25.42 -23.98
CA ALA A 673 -7.70 -24.01 -23.64
C ALA A 673 -6.68 -23.79 -22.50
N LYS A 674 -6.67 -24.66 -21.47
CA LYS A 674 -5.68 -24.63 -20.38
C LYS A 674 -4.26 -24.92 -20.87
N LYS A 675 -4.09 -25.88 -21.79
CA LYS A 675 -2.79 -26.17 -22.42
C LYS A 675 -2.28 -24.98 -23.25
N LEU A 676 -3.14 -24.39 -24.07
CA LEU A 676 -2.81 -23.23 -24.91
C LEU A 676 -2.38 -22.04 -24.05
N LEU A 677 -3.08 -21.78 -22.94
CA LEU A 677 -2.70 -20.73 -21.99
C LEU A 677 -1.34 -21.00 -21.33
N ALA A 678 -1.08 -22.24 -20.91
CA ALA A 678 0.20 -22.62 -20.31
C ALA A 678 1.37 -22.47 -21.30
N ALA A 679 1.23 -22.97 -22.53
CA ALA A 679 2.24 -22.83 -23.58
C ALA A 679 2.52 -21.35 -23.91
N LYS A 680 1.46 -20.52 -23.99
CA LYS A 680 1.61 -19.07 -24.20
C LYS A 680 2.29 -18.37 -23.03
N PHE A 681 1.99 -18.75 -21.79
CA PHE A 681 2.70 -18.27 -20.59
C PHE A 681 4.16 -18.74 -20.53
N GLU A 682 4.49 -19.89 -21.11
CA GLU A 682 5.86 -20.41 -21.22
C GLU A 682 6.68 -19.73 -22.33
N GLY A 683 6.05 -18.88 -23.16
CA GLY A 683 6.72 -18.06 -24.17
C GLY A 683 6.55 -18.54 -25.62
N GLU A 684 5.60 -19.44 -25.89
CA GLU A 684 5.31 -19.91 -27.25
C GLU A 684 4.92 -18.77 -28.20
N GLU A 685 5.63 -18.63 -29.32
CA GLU A 685 5.43 -17.54 -30.29
C GLU A 685 4.24 -17.80 -31.23
N ARG A 686 4.02 -19.04 -31.68
CA ARG A 686 2.96 -19.41 -32.66
C ARG A 686 1.57 -18.95 -32.22
N THR A 687 0.72 -18.54 -33.16
CA THR A 687 -0.66 -18.08 -32.86
C THR A 687 -1.49 -19.17 -32.17
N VAL A 688 -2.53 -18.77 -31.44
CA VAL A 688 -3.42 -19.72 -30.75
C VAL A 688 -4.08 -20.68 -31.75
N GLU A 689 -4.41 -20.17 -32.93
CA GLU A 689 -4.96 -20.88 -34.07
C GLU A 689 -3.97 -21.93 -34.61
N GLN A 690 -2.71 -21.55 -34.88
CA GLN A 690 -1.66 -22.50 -35.29
C GLN A 690 -1.46 -23.61 -34.24
N LEU A 691 -1.49 -23.28 -32.95
CA LEU A 691 -1.36 -24.27 -31.87
C LEU A 691 -2.58 -25.19 -31.75
N ILE A 692 -3.77 -24.73 -32.16
CA ILE A 692 -4.98 -25.57 -32.22
C ILE A 692 -4.86 -26.58 -33.38
N ASP A 693 -4.34 -26.16 -34.53
CA ASP A 693 -4.17 -27.02 -35.71
C ASP A 693 -2.98 -27.99 -35.54
N ASP A 694 -1.78 -27.49 -35.19
CA ASP A 694 -0.54 -28.26 -34.99
C ASP A 694 -0.74 -29.44 -34.00
N TYR A 695 -1.51 -29.21 -32.94
CA TYR A 695 -1.79 -30.20 -31.90
C TYR A 695 -3.19 -30.83 -32.03
N ASN A 696 -3.91 -30.61 -33.14
CA ASN A 696 -5.22 -31.20 -33.45
C ASN A 696 -6.24 -31.03 -32.29
N MET A 697 -6.28 -29.85 -31.66
CA MET A 697 -7.05 -29.58 -30.43
C MET A 697 -8.53 -29.22 -30.67
N ILE A 698 -8.96 -29.16 -31.93
CA ILE A 698 -10.35 -28.85 -32.34
C ILE A 698 -11.33 -29.86 -31.73
N LEU A 699 -12.45 -29.36 -31.20
CA LEU A 699 -13.54 -30.19 -30.70
C LEU A 699 -14.16 -30.99 -31.86
N LYS A 700 -14.11 -32.32 -31.76
CA LYS A 700 -14.68 -33.28 -32.70
C LYS A 700 -15.66 -34.18 -31.93
N PRO A 701 -16.86 -33.66 -31.59
CA PRO A 701 -17.75 -34.31 -30.63
C PRO A 701 -18.21 -35.68 -31.15
N LEU A 702 -18.26 -36.67 -30.26
CA LEU A 702 -18.84 -37.99 -30.53
C LEU A 702 -20.31 -37.87 -30.99
N SER A 703 -20.79 -38.83 -31.75
CA SER A 703 -22.22 -38.94 -32.07
C SER A 703 -23.05 -39.29 -30.82
N PRO A 704 -24.37 -39.01 -30.82
CA PRO A 704 -25.26 -39.41 -29.72
C PRO A 704 -25.34 -40.92 -29.47
N ALA A 705 -24.92 -41.76 -30.43
CA ALA A 705 -24.77 -43.20 -30.24
C ALA A 705 -23.49 -43.51 -29.45
N GLU A 706 -22.33 -43.04 -29.93
CA GLU A 706 -21.04 -43.25 -29.28
C GLU A 706 -20.99 -42.71 -27.84
N TYR A 707 -21.65 -41.56 -27.57
CA TYR A 707 -21.82 -41.05 -26.21
C TYR A 707 -22.58 -42.04 -25.30
N ARG A 708 -23.60 -42.71 -25.82
CA ARG A 708 -24.39 -43.71 -25.07
C ARG A 708 -23.59 -44.99 -24.87
N ASP A 709 -22.94 -45.51 -25.91
CA ASP A 709 -22.16 -46.74 -25.83
C ASP A 709 -20.98 -46.61 -24.85
N LEU A 710 -20.30 -45.46 -24.87
CA LEU A 710 -19.23 -45.13 -23.94
C LEU A 710 -19.75 -44.94 -22.49
N ALA A 711 -20.91 -44.31 -22.31
CA ALA A 711 -21.53 -44.17 -20.99
C ALA A 711 -22.01 -45.52 -20.44
N GLN A 712 -22.69 -46.32 -21.26
CA GLN A 712 -23.28 -47.61 -20.89
C GLN A 712 -22.21 -48.65 -20.55
N SER A 713 -21.14 -48.74 -21.34
CA SER A 713 -19.98 -49.60 -21.02
C SER A 713 -19.32 -49.22 -19.69
N LEU A 714 -19.17 -47.92 -19.39
CA LEU A 714 -18.66 -47.44 -18.11
C LEU A 714 -19.59 -47.75 -16.92
N LEU A 715 -20.91 -47.59 -17.09
CA LEU A 715 -21.90 -47.91 -16.07
C LEU A 715 -21.89 -49.42 -15.74
N VAL A 716 -21.78 -50.28 -16.76
CA VAL A 716 -21.65 -51.74 -16.62
C VAL A 716 -20.34 -52.15 -15.93
N GLU A 717 -19.23 -51.43 -16.15
CA GLU A 717 -17.94 -51.72 -15.52
C GLU A 717 -17.88 -51.33 -14.03
N LYS A 718 -18.82 -50.53 -13.52
CA LYS A 718 -18.80 -49.97 -12.15
C LYS A 718 -20.17 -50.01 -11.46
N PRO A 719 -20.83 -51.18 -11.36
CA PRO A 719 -22.19 -51.29 -10.83
C PRO A 719 -22.31 -50.81 -9.37
N ASP A 720 -21.30 -51.01 -8.53
CA ASP A 720 -21.29 -50.48 -7.16
C ASP A 720 -21.36 -48.95 -7.10
N MET A 721 -20.76 -48.24 -8.07
CA MET A 721 -20.84 -46.79 -8.15
C MET A 721 -22.18 -46.30 -8.69
N VAL A 722 -22.80 -47.05 -9.62
CA VAL A 722 -24.18 -46.80 -10.08
C VAL A 722 -25.16 -46.94 -8.92
N ARG A 723 -25.06 -48.04 -8.16
CA ARG A 723 -25.87 -48.29 -6.96
C ARG A 723 -25.70 -47.18 -5.93
N ASP A 724 -24.47 -46.75 -5.65
CA ASP A 724 -24.20 -45.63 -4.73
C ASP A 724 -24.72 -44.27 -5.22
N ILE A 725 -24.91 -44.05 -6.53
CA ILE A 725 -25.59 -42.85 -7.04
C ILE A 725 -27.09 -42.96 -6.75
N VAL A 726 -27.75 -44.02 -7.22
CA VAL A 726 -29.22 -44.17 -7.18
C VAL A 726 -29.75 -44.30 -5.74
N GLU A 727 -29.18 -45.21 -4.94
CA GLU A 727 -29.65 -45.46 -3.56
C GLU A 727 -29.28 -44.31 -2.62
N LYS A 728 -28.05 -43.79 -2.72
CA LYS A 728 -27.41 -42.96 -1.68
C LYS A 728 -27.23 -41.49 -2.10
N GLY A 729 -27.74 -41.09 -3.26
CA GLY A 729 -27.71 -39.69 -3.74
C GLY A 729 -26.30 -39.14 -3.88
N GLN A 730 -25.34 -39.96 -4.33
CA GLN A 730 -23.93 -39.56 -4.42
C GLN A 730 -23.58 -38.95 -5.78
N ASP A 731 -24.32 -37.91 -6.18
CA ASP A 731 -24.26 -37.24 -7.50
C ASP A 731 -22.83 -36.86 -7.93
N LYS A 732 -21.94 -36.60 -6.96
CA LYS A 732 -20.49 -36.38 -7.18
C LYS A 732 -19.78 -37.52 -7.92
N LYS A 733 -20.37 -38.73 -7.95
CA LYS A 733 -19.89 -39.88 -8.74
C LYS A 733 -20.26 -39.79 -10.22
N VAL A 734 -21.31 -39.04 -10.59
CA VAL A 734 -21.62 -38.75 -12.02
C VAL A 734 -20.46 -37.98 -12.65
N LYS A 735 -19.93 -36.96 -11.96
CA LYS A 735 -18.71 -36.24 -12.38
C LYS A 735 -17.47 -37.13 -12.51
N TRP A 736 -17.37 -38.24 -11.78
CA TRP A 736 -16.30 -39.22 -11.97
C TRP A 736 -16.48 -40.02 -13.27
N PHE A 737 -17.71 -40.44 -13.59
CA PHE A 737 -18.02 -41.10 -14.87
C PHE A 737 -17.77 -40.18 -16.07
N VAL A 738 -18.17 -38.91 -16.01
CA VAL A 738 -17.80 -37.89 -17.02
C VAL A 738 -16.27 -37.81 -17.18
N GLY A 739 -15.53 -37.78 -16.07
CA GLY A 739 -14.07 -37.82 -16.07
C GLY A 739 -13.47 -39.09 -16.69
N GLN A 740 -14.14 -40.25 -16.59
CA GLN A 740 -13.72 -41.47 -17.28
C GLN A 740 -14.02 -41.43 -18.78
N MET A 741 -15.18 -40.90 -19.20
CA MET A 741 -15.49 -40.70 -20.63
C MET A 741 -14.41 -39.81 -21.28
N MET A 742 -14.11 -38.67 -20.66
CA MET A 742 -13.06 -37.74 -21.10
C MET A 742 -11.62 -38.29 -21.02
N ALA A 743 -11.39 -39.41 -20.32
CA ALA A 743 -10.08 -40.05 -20.19
C ALA A 743 -9.89 -41.26 -21.12
N ARG A 744 -10.98 -41.86 -21.61
CA ARG A 744 -10.96 -43.02 -22.51
C ARG A 744 -11.08 -42.64 -23.98
N SER A 745 -11.71 -41.52 -24.29
CA SER A 745 -11.80 -41.00 -25.66
C SER A 745 -10.61 -40.11 -26.03
N ALA A 746 -10.39 -39.87 -27.32
CA ALA A 746 -9.34 -38.97 -27.79
C ALA A 746 -9.55 -37.53 -27.29
N GLU A 747 -8.47 -36.80 -27.03
CA GLU A 747 -8.56 -35.42 -26.56
C GLU A 747 -9.28 -34.55 -27.60
N GLY A 748 -10.28 -33.78 -27.17
CA GLY A 748 -11.16 -33.02 -28.08
C GLY A 748 -12.48 -33.71 -28.46
N THR A 749 -12.76 -34.96 -28.05
CA THR A 749 -13.97 -35.68 -28.51
C THR A 749 -15.19 -35.66 -27.56
N VAL A 750 -14.98 -35.37 -26.26
CA VAL A 750 -16.04 -35.47 -25.23
C VAL A 750 -16.34 -34.10 -24.62
N GLU A 751 -17.55 -33.60 -24.83
CA GLU A 751 -18.13 -32.48 -24.09
C GLU A 751 -18.65 -32.95 -22.74
N ALA A 752 -18.20 -32.30 -21.65
CA ALA A 752 -18.53 -32.71 -20.29
C ALA A 752 -20.05 -32.66 -20.00
N ASP A 753 -20.75 -31.63 -20.49
CA ASP A 753 -22.18 -31.43 -20.23
C ASP A 753 -23.04 -32.43 -21.01
N VAL A 754 -22.63 -32.78 -22.24
CA VAL A 754 -23.30 -33.80 -23.07
C VAL A 754 -23.09 -35.20 -22.49
N ALA A 755 -21.87 -35.49 -22.02
CA ALA A 755 -21.56 -36.73 -21.30
C ALA A 755 -22.36 -36.84 -19.99
N GLU A 756 -22.45 -35.77 -19.19
CA GLU A 756 -23.24 -35.76 -17.96
C GLU A 756 -24.73 -35.94 -18.21
N HIS A 757 -25.30 -35.22 -19.19
CA HIS A 757 -26.70 -35.39 -19.58
C HIS A 757 -26.98 -36.82 -20.08
N THR A 758 -26.08 -37.40 -20.87
CA THR A 758 -26.22 -38.79 -21.36
C THR A 758 -26.15 -39.81 -20.22
N LEU A 759 -25.22 -39.63 -19.27
CA LEU A 759 -25.16 -40.45 -18.05
C LEU A 759 -26.43 -40.32 -17.20
N LEU A 760 -26.97 -39.11 -17.02
CA LEU A 760 -28.21 -38.87 -16.29
C LEU A 760 -29.45 -39.45 -16.98
N GLN A 761 -29.44 -39.60 -18.31
CA GLN A 761 -30.50 -40.31 -19.06
C GLN A 761 -30.40 -41.83 -18.95
N LEU A 762 -29.18 -42.39 -18.81
CA LEU A 762 -28.93 -43.84 -18.75
C LEU A 762 -28.93 -44.40 -17.32
N LEU A 763 -28.80 -43.56 -16.29
CA LEU A 763 -28.92 -43.98 -14.90
C LEU A 763 -30.37 -44.39 -14.58
N PRO A 764 -30.59 -45.49 -13.82
CA PRO A 764 -31.92 -45.87 -13.38
C PRO A 764 -32.61 -44.73 -12.64
N LYS A 765 -33.85 -44.39 -13.03
CA LYS A 765 -34.67 -43.46 -12.27
C LYS A 765 -34.88 -43.99 -10.87
N LYS A 766 -34.80 -43.10 -9.88
CA LYS A 766 -35.08 -43.40 -8.49
C LYS A 766 -36.55 -43.80 -8.34
N ALA A 767 -36.80 -44.92 -7.67
CA ALA A 767 -38.13 -45.32 -7.20
C ALA A 767 -38.53 -44.49 -5.96
#